data_AF-A0AAN8PIL0-F1
#
_entry.id   AF-A0AAN8PIL0-F1
#
_cell.length_a   1.000
_cell.length_b   1.000
_cell.length_c   1.000
_cell.angle_alpha   90.00
_cell.angle_beta   90.00
_cell.angle_gamma   90.00
#
_symmetry.space_group_name_H-M   'P 1'
#
loop_
_entity.id
_entity.type
_entity.pdbx_description
1 polymer ?
#
loop_
_entity_poly.entity_id
_entity_poly.type
_entity_poly.pdbx_seq_one_letter_code
_entity_poly.pdbx_strand_id
1 'polypeptide(L)'
;MDSKPIVTYAGDLNLFHGLEAALIEALPKETAEWQRPYGRITKSVHIEAKFIPFSAESVPKQEDFKLINKPLLHTYWIECNDIETYKANVKEELEQWHKSLSGADWMIILVEVYDIRKSNKLLPRTTVLDKIRQEFALKQGDRVISLIHPIKSESKSAESWRGLVNRIRVLLLQSYSKTLSRFEETVRKNRECRPLPTWSFCNYFLMQEEMALVLEMLGLYEEALVQYDELDALFTQFILNSTKGENPKWLNSFRVPLQQWAGPNLKQKVTQAQRDLIKCSKLDLLQFRSYLFGRQCALLLLEKKPWEMAQRALSFLHNCVNELHILEVTAPEGAIACWIFLVCLEVLYTCENYNGTAHIEAYSLYTAGLWSYARDKLKELGELCGLTPCMKPTSEQLHTVVGLSSGMGDSCSSDPQRTPVDRLKEALSSKDAYNNYFLELSELSISTFKHIGRMRSARLVGADLAKFYLALGQPDKAITFLTGALGGYLDDHWSSLAADTQLQIVECCSSSPIDVKYITSCAAVASSDLDHNTKLKYFNKFIDSLNNIEQDKNLVSNLDDIGDALSVKVQEVNRLKEGESEICGVLEFRSRLPEALTCKRVSISLEKELTENNDKMSSRKKGSTSSKNIFRKLPLMELLNYKQDRNLNAANIVYDEPQKVLRRVDSHGRGRKLSVPLRNDFTICFTSENISLNPGINEIPLIWKTNEVGKYRLGQISALLDGLELLGPVPSPIPHFFVTREKSSVQVKQRENELLAGLEQVIDLIVSSGSYAIEKGTTLVIKCSDGLEVISDLTDDCPVSSTAEISLPHIKPFDLVTLPLRVLAKLPPQREKDPTAINHKMILSCQWCKEEMIADLKFQAPLKSVMRLHTALYRKFLQVTVTGLSSCRLMITSAQLIATNTDLPVIKSLKASMGQPQVIENGLNLSLLWELDISNFQNLNDVIKLDFSMDYSPVDSDTQDMNIRKEVRNYKCHFDLQNYKTLFVVTCSLEPGKDTDFCRVGTMCQLHLEVLSFETKTLQDISLMYEVIADATMWAVCGRAAGVITLEKGSKQNVTLEVMPLSQGFLPLPVVRLSKYIPAMDKDSTRQEINRPRLESFSPGQVYSASKSRQVHVLPAPTLDA
;
A
#
# COMPACT_ATOMS: atom_id res chain seq x y z
N MET A 1 -7.18 -51.62 -16.83
CA MET A 1 -7.08 -52.88 -17.59
C MET A 1 -6.82 -52.51 -19.04
N ASP A 2 -6.13 -53.32 -19.87
CA ASP A 2 -6.03 -53.05 -21.32
C ASP A 2 -7.26 -53.61 -22.06
N SER A 3 -8.45 -53.29 -21.56
CA SER A 3 -9.71 -53.67 -22.20
C SER A 3 -10.04 -52.64 -23.29
N LYS A 4 -10.33 -53.12 -24.50
CA LYS A 4 -10.77 -52.30 -25.62
C LYS A 4 -12.22 -52.67 -25.98
N PRO A 5 -13.02 -51.72 -26.49
CA PRO A 5 -14.32 -52.01 -27.07
C PRO A 5 -14.25 -53.14 -28.10
N ILE A 6 -15.19 -54.09 -28.03
CA ILE A 6 -15.22 -55.22 -28.96
C ILE A 6 -16.23 -54.94 -30.08
N VAL A 7 -15.77 -55.08 -31.32
CA VAL A 7 -16.59 -54.99 -32.54
C VAL A 7 -16.52 -56.34 -33.25
N THR A 8 -17.66 -56.92 -33.61
CA THR A 8 -17.62 -58.17 -34.39
C THR A 8 -17.66 -57.89 -35.88
N TYR A 9 -17.09 -58.79 -36.68
CA TYR A 9 -17.19 -58.77 -38.14
C TYR A 9 -17.73 -60.08 -38.70
N ALA A 10 -18.52 -59.97 -39.77
CA ALA A 10 -19.16 -61.07 -40.52
C ALA A 10 -19.21 -60.73 -42.02
N GLY A 11 -19.58 -61.70 -42.88
CA GLY A 11 -19.61 -61.55 -44.33
C GLY A 11 -18.27 -61.94 -44.97
N ASP A 12 -17.72 -61.10 -45.84
CA ASP A 12 -16.43 -61.35 -46.50
C ASP A 12 -15.24 -61.11 -45.55
N LEU A 13 -14.66 -62.22 -45.05
CA LEU A 13 -13.56 -62.20 -44.09
C LEU A 13 -12.23 -61.75 -44.70
N ASN A 14 -11.97 -62.13 -45.96
CA ASN A 14 -10.72 -61.78 -46.64
C ASN A 14 -10.66 -60.28 -46.89
N LEU A 15 -11.80 -59.70 -47.29
CA LEU A 15 -11.98 -58.27 -47.44
C LEU A 15 -11.72 -57.51 -46.12
N PHE A 16 -12.29 -57.99 -45.02
CA PHE A 16 -12.09 -57.36 -43.71
C PHE A 16 -10.63 -57.39 -43.26
N HIS A 17 -9.96 -58.54 -43.34
CA HIS A 17 -8.56 -58.68 -42.92
C HIS A 17 -7.61 -57.78 -43.72
N GLY A 18 -7.93 -57.46 -44.98
CA GLY A 18 -7.19 -56.48 -45.77
C GLY A 18 -7.30 -55.03 -45.26
N LEU A 19 -8.32 -54.71 -44.44
CA LEU A 19 -8.62 -53.35 -43.94
C LEU A 19 -8.45 -53.22 -42.42
N GLU A 20 -8.36 -54.33 -41.69
CA GLU A 20 -8.31 -54.38 -40.23
C GLU A 20 -7.18 -53.53 -39.63
N ALA A 21 -5.95 -53.66 -40.12
CA ALA A 21 -4.80 -52.90 -39.62
C ALA A 21 -5.01 -51.38 -39.77
N ALA A 22 -5.56 -50.95 -40.91
CA ALA A 22 -5.86 -49.55 -41.16
C ALA A 22 -6.98 -49.02 -40.26
N LEU A 23 -7.99 -49.85 -39.93
CA LEU A 23 -9.06 -49.49 -38.99
C LEU A 23 -8.52 -49.32 -37.56
N ILE A 24 -7.70 -50.25 -37.09
CA ILE A 24 -7.10 -50.20 -35.75
C ILE A 24 -6.24 -48.94 -35.59
N GLU A 25 -5.50 -48.57 -36.63
CA GLU A 25 -4.68 -47.36 -36.62
C GLU A 25 -5.52 -46.08 -36.73
N ALA A 26 -6.60 -46.07 -37.53
CA ALA A 26 -7.37 -44.87 -37.81
C ALA A 26 -8.38 -44.49 -36.72
N LEU A 27 -8.98 -45.47 -36.03
CA LEU A 27 -10.02 -45.23 -35.02
C LEU A 27 -9.59 -44.25 -33.91
N PRO A 28 -8.42 -44.38 -33.26
CA PRO A 28 -8.03 -43.49 -32.17
C PRO A 28 -7.45 -42.13 -32.63
N LYS A 29 -7.27 -41.87 -33.93
CA LYS A 29 -6.59 -40.65 -34.42
C LYS A 29 -7.38 -39.35 -34.23
N GLU A 30 -8.71 -39.41 -34.32
CA GLU A 30 -9.59 -38.25 -34.11
C GLU A 30 -10.57 -38.54 -32.97
N THR A 31 -10.98 -37.50 -32.27
CA THR A 31 -12.02 -37.59 -31.24
C THR A 31 -13.41 -37.75 -31.87
N ALA A 32 -14.30 -38.40 -31.14
CA ALA A 32 -15.73 -38.43 -31.42
C ALA A 32 -16.53 -37.86 -30.25
N GLU A 33 -17.58 -37.11 -30.56
CA GLU A 33 -18.48 -36.57 -29.55
C GLU A 33 -19.39 -37.67 -28.99
N TRP A 34 -19.29 -37.90 -27.69
CA TRP A 34 -20.15 -38.79 -26.94
C TRP A 34 -21.25 -37.99 -26.24
N GLN A 35 -22.47 -38.16 -26.75
CA GLN A 35 -23.68 -37.62 -26.15
C GLN A 35 -24.37 -38.69 -25.31
N ARG A 36 -24.51 -38.41 -24.01
CA ARG A 36 -25.21 -39.29 -23.07
C ARG A 36 -26.64 -38.78 -22.84
N PRO A 37 -27.62 -39.67 -22.59
CA PRO A 37 -28.99 -39.27 -22.26
C PRO A 37 -29.06 -38.41 -20.98
N TYR A 38 -30.21 -37.75 -20.77
CA TYR A 38 -30.55 -36.96 -19.57
C TYR A 38 -29.73 -35.67 -19.35
N GLY A 39 -29.34 -34.99 -20.43
CA GLY A 39 -28.75 -33.64 -20.34
C GLY A 39 -27.32 -33.59 -19.79
N ARG A 40 -26.60 -34.72 -19.81
CA ARG A 40 -25.17 -34.76 -19.48
C ARG A 40 -24.36 -34.04 -20.56
N ILE A 41 -23.27 -33.40 -20.12
CA ILE A 41 -22.38 -32.63 -21.00
C ILE A 41 -21.77 -33.56 -22.06
N THR A 42 -21.81 -33.16 -23.32
CA THR A 42 -21.13 -33.87 -24.42
C THR A 42 -19.63 -33.93 -24.17
N LYS A 43 -19.03 -35.12 -24.30
CA LYS A 43 -17.59 -35.35 -24.09
C LYS A 43 -16.92 -35.78 -25.38
N SER A 44 -15.67 -35.37 -25.58
CA SER A 44 -14.86 -35.82 -26.72
C SER A 44 -14.03 -37.04 -26.31
N VAL A 45 -14.20 -38.16 -27.01
CA VAL A 45 -13.60 -39.46 -26.66
C VAL A 45 -12.75 -39.97 -27.82
N HIS A 46 -11.56 -40.51 -27.50
CA HIS A 46 -10.78 -41.30 -28.45
C HIS A 46 -11.19 -42.77 -28.30
N ILE A 47 -11.54 -43.40 -29.41
CA ILE A 47 -12.07 -44.76 -29.39
C ILE A 47 -11.05 -45.69 -30.00
N GLU A 48 -10.67 -46.70 -29.22
CA GLU A 48 -10.00 -47.88 -29.74
C GLU A 48 -11.03 -49.00 -29.92
N ALA A 49 -10.73 -49.99 -30.78
CA ALA A 49 -11.56 -51.17 -30.92
C ALA A 49 -10.71 -52.42 -31.13
N LYS A 50 -11.19 -53.53 -30.61
CA LYS A 50 -10.73 -54.88 -30.90
C LYS A 50 -11.76 -55.58 -31.77
N PHE A 51 -11.33 -56.11 -32.90
CA PHE A 51 -12.20 -56.83 -33.82
C PHE A 51 -12.14 -58.34 -33.55
N ILE A 52 -13.29 -59.00 -33.54
CA ILE A 52 -13.40 -60.46 -33.39
C ILE A 52 -14.41 -61.04 -34.40
N PRO A 53 -14.27 -62.30 -34.86
CA PRO A 53 -15.27 -62.94 -35.69
C PRO A 53 -16.64 -62.99 -35.00
N PHE A 54 -17.72 -62.77 -35.76
CA PHE A 54 -19.08 -62.88 -35.24
C PHE A 54 -19.42 -64.32 -34.85
N SER A 55 -20.00 -64.49 -33.66
CA SER A 55 -20.64 -65.73 -33.21
C SER A 55 -22.00 -65.40 -32.60
N ALA A 56 -23.04 -66.16 -32.93
CA ALA A 56 -24.39 -65.96 -32.39
C ALA A 56 -24.45 -66.09 -30.86
N GLU A 57 -23.54 -66.87 -30.26
CA GLU A 57 -23.42 -67.04 -28.81
C GLU A 57 -22.82 -65.81 -28.12
N SER A 58 -22.09 -64.97 -28.86
CA SER A 58 -21.42 -63.77 -28.32
C SER A 58 -22.34 -62.56 -28.16
N VAL A 59 -23.57 -62.62 -28.69
CA VAL A 59 -24.55 -61.53 -28.60
C VAL A 59 -25.03 -61.39 -27.14
N PRO A 60 -24.94 -60.19 -26.54
CA PRO A 60 -25.30 -59.99 -25.13
C PRO A 60 -26.75 -60.39 -24.82
N LYS A 61 -26.94 -61.35 -23.89
CA LYS A 61 -28.26 -61.69 -23.32
C LYS A 61 -28.66 -60.67 -22.24
N GLN A 62 -29.96 -60.47 -22.04
CA GLN A 62 -30.51 -59.37 -21.20
C GLN A 62 -30.16 -59.42 -19.70
N GLU A 63 -29.61 -60.53 -19.17
CA GLU A 63 -29.47 -60.74 -17.71
C GLU A 63 -28.04 -60.61 -17.16
N ASP A 64 -27.07 -60.19 -17.98
CA ASP A 64 -25.67 -60.43 -17.66
C ASP A 64 -24.93 -59.13 -17.28
N PHE A 65 -24.58 -58.99 -15.99
CA PHE A 65 -24.09 -57.76 -15.33
C PHE A 65 -22.66 -57.33 -15.69
N LYS A 66 -21.97 -58.03 -16.59
CA LYS A 66 -20.63 -57.64 -17.08
C LYS A 66 -20.77 -56.73 -18.29
N LEU A 67 -20.08 -55.58 -18.30
CA LEU A 67 -20.05 -54.66 -19.44
C LEU A 67 -18.77 -54.83 -20.26
N ILE A 68 -17.68 -55.18 -19.60
CA ILE A 68 -16.37 -55.35 -20.22
C ILE A 68 -16.30 -56.70 -20.94
N ASN A 69 -15.54 -56.75 -22.03
CA ASN A 69 -15.34 -57.94 -22.87
C ASN A 69 -16.59 -58.45 -23.59
N LYS A 70 -17.61 -57.61 -23.77
CA LYS A 70 -18.77 -57.92 -24.61
C LYS A 70 -18.73 -57.15 -25.94
N PRO A 71 -19.09 -57.79 -27.07
CA PRO A 71 -19.26 -57.08 -28.32
C PRO A 71 -20.45 -56.14 -28.27
N LEU A 72 -20.27 -54.91 -28.75
CA LEU A 72 -21.29 -53.85 -28.70
C LEU A 72 -21.74 -53.38 -30.08
N LEU A 73 -20.91 -53.58 -31.10
CA LEU A 73 -21.22 -53.26 -32.48
C LEU A 73 -20.93 -54.47 -33.36
N HIS A 74 -21.88 -54.83 -34.21
CA HIS A 74 -21.76 -55.94 -35.14
C HIS A 74 -21.69 -55.43 -36.58
N THR A 75 -20.59 -55.71 -37.28
CA THR A 75 -20.36 -55.25 -38.65
C THR A 75 -20.50 -56.40 -39.65
N TYR A 76 -21.09 -56.12 -40.81
CA TYR A 76 -21.21 -57.07 -41.93
C TYR A 76 -20.59 -56.48 -43.19
N TRP A 77 -19.64 -57.19 -43.79
CA TRP A 77 -18.82 -56.72 -44.91
C TRP A 77 -19.22 -57.42 -46.21
N ILE A 78 -19.48 -56.64 -47.26
CA ILE A 78 -19.98 -57.10 -48.55
C ILE A 78 -19.16 -56.48 -49.66
N GLU A 79 -18.68 -57.26 -50.62
CA GLU A 79 -18.21 -56.78 -51.91
C GLU A 79 -19.19 -57.25 -53.01
N CYS A 80 -20.07 -56.37 -53.49
CA CYS A 80 -21.06 -56.73 -54.49
C CYS A 80 -21.45 -55.55 -55.37
N ASN A 81 -21.08 -55.62 -56.65
CA ASN A 81 -21.34 -54.54 -57.62
C ASN A 81 -22.55 -54.82 -58.53
N ASP A 82 -23.19 -56.00 -58.40
CA ASP A 82 -24.26 -56.47 -59.27
C ASP A 82 -25.52 -56.92 -58.49
N ILE A 83 -26.69 -56.52 -59.00
CA ILE A 83 -27.97 -56.69 -58.33
C ILE A 83 -28.47 -58.14 -58.38
N GLU A 84 -28.16 -58.87 -59.45
CA GLU A 84 -28.57 -60.26 -59.60
C GLU A 84 -27.77 -61.14 -58.65
N THR A 85 -26.47 -60.88 -58.56
CA THR A 85 -25.57 -61.51 -57.59
C THR A 85 -26.00 -61.25 -56.14
N TYR A 86 -26.38 -60.02 -55.80
CA TYR A 86 -26.90 -59.69 -54.48
C TYR A 86 -28.14 -60.51 -54.11
N LYS A 87 -29.11 -60.61 -55.03
CA LYS A 87 -30.35 -61.36 -54.80
C LYS A 87 -30.13 -62.86 -54.66
N ALA A 88 -29.19 -63.42 -55.41
CA ALA A 88 -28.95 -64.86 -55.45
C ALA A 88 -28.16 -65.36 -54.24
N ASN A 89 -27.11 -64.62 -53.82
CA ASN A 89 -26.11 -65.17 -52.89
C ASN A 89 -25.95 -64.38 -51.59
N VAL A 90 -26.09 -63.05 -51.62
CA VAL A 90 -25.75 -62.20 -50.45
C VAL A 90 -26.97 -61.90 -49.58
N LYS A 91 -28.15 -61.76 -50.19
CA LYS A 91 -29.37 -61.35 -49.48
C LYS A 91 -29.77 -62.34 -48.38
N GLU A 92 -29.74 -63.64 -48.67
CA GLU A 92 -30.17 -64.67 -47.72
C GLU A 92 -29.23 -64.74 -46.51
N GLU A 93 -27.91 -64.74 -46.73
CA GLU A 93 -26.90 -64.74 -45.66
C GLU A 93 -27.00 -63.49 -44.77
N LEU A 94 -27.18 -62.32 -45.39
CA LEU A 94 -27.35 -61.05 -44.67
C LEU A 94 -28.64 -61.04 -43.84
N GLU A 95 -29.74 -61.57 -44.37
CA GLU A 95 -31.01 -61.67 -43.65
C GLU A 95 -30.92 -62.64 -42.45
N GLN A 96 -30.22 -63.77 -42.62
CA GLN A 96 -29.96 -64.72 -41.53
C GLN A 96 -29.10 -64.09 -40.43
N TRP A 97 -28.03 -63.40 -40.79
CA TRP A 97 -27.19 -62.66 -39.83
C TRP A 97 -28.00 -61.58 -39.10
N HIS A 98 -28.77 -60.75 -39.82
CA HIS A 98 -29.54 -59.66 -39.22
C HIS A 98 -30.57 -60.16 -38.21
N LYS A 99 -31.27 -61.27 -38.52
CA LYS A 99 -32.20 -61.93 -37.60
C LYS A 99 -31.53 -62.44 -36.31
N SER A 100 -30.27 -62.87 -36.40
CA SER A 100 -29.53 -63.39 -35.24
C SER A 100 -29.19 -62.32 -34.17
N LEU A 101 -29.19 -61.03 -34.54
CA LEU A 101 -28.69 -59.94 -33.69
C LEU A 101 -29.65 -59.52 -32.56
N SER A 102 -30.90 -60.01 -32.51
CA SER A 102 -31.81 -59.86 -31.36
C SER A 102 -31.91 -58.44 -30.73
N GLY A 103 -31.77 -57.38 -31.54
CA GLY A 103 -31.82 -55.97 -31.07
C GLY A 103 -30.49 -55.35 -30.66
N ALA A 104 -29.36 -56.03 -30.91
CA ALA A 104 -28.00 -55.50 -30.82
C ALA A 104 -27.72 -54.45 -31.92
N ASP A 105 -26.73 -53.58 -31.69
CA ASP A 105 -26.38 -52.53 -32.65
C ASP A 105 -25.48 -53.05 -33.77
N TRP A 106 -25.73 -52.58 -34.99
CA TRP A 106 -25.18 -53.17 -36.20
C TRP A 106 -24.86 -52.13 -37.26
N MET A 107 -24.00 -52.53 -38.20
CA MET A 107 -23.59 -51.75 -39.35
C MET A 107 -23.30 -52.65 -40.56
N ILE A 108 -23.73 -52.24 -41.74
CA ILE A 108 -23.47 -52.95 -43.00
C ILE A 108 -22.53 -52.09 -43.84
N ILE A 109 -21.44 -52.69 -44.32
CA ILE A 109 -20.42 -52.05 -45.12
C ILE A 109 -20.40 -52.70 -46.50
N LEU A 110 -20.79 -51.95 -47.53
CA LEU A 110 -20.67 -52.33 -48.92
C LEU A 110 -19.37 -51.74 -49.47
N VAL A 111 -18.42 -52.57 -49.88
CA VAL A 111 -17.20 -52.14 -50.53
C VAL A 111 -17.41 -52.13 -52.05
N GLU A 112 -17.32 -50.95 -52.64
CA GLU A 112 -17.47 -50.74 -54.08
C GLU A 112 -16.11 -50.69 -54.77
N VAL A 113 -16.01 -51.39 -55.91
CA VAL A 113 -14.86 -51.30 -56.80
C VAL A 113 -15.13 -50.21 -57.83
N TYR A 114 -14.46 -49.07 -57.69
CA TYR A 114 -14.64 -47.93 -58.58
C TYR A 114 -14.16 -48.25 -60.01
N ASP A 115 -15.09 -48.30 -60.96
CA ASP A 115 -14.80 -48.46 -62.40
C ASP A 115 -14.99 -47.12 -63.12
N ILE A 116 -13.87 -46.50 -63.52
CA ILE A 116 -13.82 -45.18 -64.18
C ILE A 116 -14.65 -45.17 -65.48
N ARG A 117 -14.95 -46.33 -66.06
CA ARG A 117 -15.67 -46.49 -67.34
C ARG A 117 -17.20 -46.35 -67.25
N LYS A 118 -17.80 -46.14 -66.07
CA LYS A 118 -19.26 -46.02 -65.88
C LYS A 118 -19.78 -44.58 -65.70
N SER A 119 -19.17 -43.58 -66.34
CA SER A 119 -19.82 -42.26 -66.48
C SER A 119 -20.64 -42.21 -67.78
N ASN A 120 -21.88 -41.74 -67.71
CA ASN A 120 -22.87 -41.57 -68.80
C ASN A 120 -23.89 -42.70 -69.01
N LYS A 121 -24.80 -42.91 -68.04
CA LYS A 121 -26.16 -43.40 -68.33
C LYS A 121 -27.21 -42.53 -67.62
N LEU A 122 -28.12 -41.96 -68.40
CA LEU A 122 -29.15 -40.97 -68.07
C LEU A 122 -30.42 -41.52 -67.37
N LEU A 123 -30.37 -42.70 -66.75
CA LEU A 123 -31.52 -43.27 -66.02
C LEU A 123 -31.12 -43.71 -64.61
N PRO A 124 -31.88 -43.38 -63.55
CA PRO A 124 -31.60 -43.85 -62.20
C PRO A 124 -31.92 -45.34 -62.11
N ARG A 125 -30.90 -46.20 -62.27
CA ARG A 125 -31.00 -47.61 -61.87
C ARG A 125 -30.81 -47.69 -60.36
N THR A 126 -31.74 -48.35 -59.67
CA THR A 126 -31.59 -48.69 -58.24
C THR A 126 -30.26 -49.42 -58.03
N THR A 127 -29.38 -48.90 -57.19
CA THR A 127 -28.09 -49.54 -56.90
C THR A 127 -28.23 -50.67 -55.89
N VAL A 128 -27.19 -51.50 -55.72
CA VAL A 128 -27.16 -52.52 -54.64
C VAL A 128 -27.28 -51.84 -53.27
N LEU A 129 -26.62 -50.69 -53.09
CA LEU A 129 -26.71 -49.86 -51.89
C LEU A 129 -28.16 -49.41 -51.60
N ASP A 130 -28.89 -48.94 -52.62
CA ASP A 130 -30.29 -48.53 -52.47
C ASP A 130 -31.20 -49.69 -52.07
N LYS A 131 -30.93 -50.90 -52.57
CA LYS A 131 -31.67 -52.10 -52.18
C LYS A 131 -31.39 -52.52 -50.74
N ILE A 132 -30.12 -52.55 -50.32
CA ILE A 132 -29.78 -52.86 -48.93
C ILE A 132 -30.41 -51.84 -47.99
N ARG A 133 -30.42 -50.56 -48.35
CA ARG A 133 -31.09 -49.51 -47.57
C ARG A 133 -32.61 -49.70 -47.49
N GLN A 134 -33.27 -50.02 -48.60
CA GLN A 134 -34.71 -50.29 -48.62
C GLN A 134 -35.10 -51.56 -47.86
N GLU A 135 -34.25 -52.59 -47.86
CA GLU A 135 -34.56 -53.86 -47.21
C GLU A 135 -34.23 -53.86 -45.71
N PHE A 136 -33.09 -53.28 -45.30
CA PHE A 136 -32.57 -53.37 -43.92
C PHE A 136 -32.54 -52.05 -43.15
N ALA A 137 -32.62 -50.90 -43.83
CA ALA A 137 -32.31 -49.59 -43.23
C ALA A 137 -33.29 -48.46 -43.60
N LEU A 138 -34.58 -48.78 -43.83
CA LEU A 138 -35.64 -47.84 -44.26
C LEU A 138 -35.70 -46.52 -43.46
N LYS A 139 -35.45 -46.59 -42.15
CA LYS A 139 -35.44 -45.42 -41.23
C LYS A 139 -34.05 -45.12 -40.64
N GLN A 140 -33.04 -45.93 -40.96
CA GLN A 140 -31.69 -45.90 -40.37
C GLN A 140 -30.62 -46.02 -41.47
N GLY A 141 -30.81 -45.29 -42.58
CA GLY A 141 -29.96 -45.40 -43.77
C GLY A 141 -28.48 -45.08 -43.54
N ASP A 142 -28.18 -44.43 -42.42
CA ASP A 142 -26.85 -44.12 -41.91
C ASP A 142 -26.11 -45.33 -41.30
N ARG A 143 -26.78 -46.47 -41.09
CA ARG A 143 -26.16 -47.76 -40.69
C ARG A 143 -25.63 -48.58 -41.88
N VAL A 144 -25.88 -48.12 -43.11
CA VAL A 144 -25.41 -48.76 -44.34
C VAL A 144 -24.47 -47.80 -45.08
N ILE A 145 -23.19 -48.14 -45.10
CA ILE A 145 -22.13 -47.32 -45.72
C ILE A 145 -21.61 -47.98 -46.97
N SER A 146 -21.38 -47.17 -48.00
CA SER A 146 -20.58 -47.53 -49.16
C SER A 146 -19.15 -47.07 -48.95
N LEU A 147 -18.19 -48.00 -49.06
CA LEU A 147 -16.75 -47.75 -48.95
C LEU A 147 -16.14 -47.92 -50.35
N ILE A 148 -15.43 -46.90 -50.83
CA ILE A 148 -14.65 -47.03 -52.07
C ILE A 148 -13.31 -47.67 -51.70
N HIS A 149 -12.94 -48.74 -52.38
CA HIS A 149 -11.72 -49.49 -52.07
C HIS A 149 -10.48 -48.58 -51.97
N PRO A 150 -9.77 -48.55 -50.82
CA PRO A 150 -8.73 -47.54 -50.53
C PRO A 150 -7.53 -47.55 -51.48
N ILE A 151 -7.25 -48.69 -52.14
CA ILE A 151 -6.04 -48.89 -52.97
C ILE A 151 -6.14 -48.31 -54.41
N LYS A 152 -7.31 -47.86 -54.89
CA LYS A 152 -7.50 -47.56 -56.34
C LYS A 152 -7.88 -46.11 -56.72
N SER A 153 -8.23 -45.22 -55.78
CA SER A 153 -8.61 -43.82 -56.10
C SER A 153 -8.38 -42.86 -54.93
N GLU A 154 -7.30 -42.06 -54.93
CA GLU A 154 -6.79 -41.37 -53.73
C GLU A 154 -7.74 -40.38 -53.05
N SER A 155 -8.48 -39.53 -53.78
CA SER A 155 -9.28 -38.47 -53.14
C SER A 155 -10.67 -38.93 -52.67
N LYS A 156 -11.41 -39.66 -53.51
CA LYS A 156 -12.73 -40.19 -53.17
C LYS A 156 -12.68 -41.35 -52.18
N SER A 157 -11.63 -42.18 -52.25
CA SER A 157 -11.46 -43.26 -51.27
C SER A 157 -11.18 -42.70 -49.87
N ALA A 158 -10.37 -41.64 -49.75
CA ALA A 158 -10.07 -40.99 -48.49
C ALA A 158 -11.31 -40.42 -47.79
N GLU A 159 -12.22 -39.78 -48.54
CA GLU A 159 -13.49 -39.26 -48.00
C GLU A 159 -14.40 -40.39 -47.50
N SER A 160 -14.57 -41.46 -48.31
CA SER A 160 -15.37 -42.62 -47.92
C SER A 160 -14.79 -43.37 -46.72
N TRP A 161 -13.46 -43.45 -46.62
CA TRP A 161 -12.74 -44.04 -45.50
C TRP A 161 -12.94 -43.23 -44.22
N ARG A 162 -12.79 -41.90 -44.29
CA ARG A 162 -13.06 -41.01 -43.15
C ARG A 162 -14.52 -41.13 -42.70
N GLY A 163 -15.45 -41.22 -43.64
CA GLY A 163 -16.88 -41.47 -43.38
C GLY A 163 -17.12 -42.79 -42.63
N LEU A 164 -16.47 -43.88 -43.06
CA LEU A 164 -16.53 -45.19 -42.40
C LEU A 164 -16.00 -45.12 -40.96
N VAL A 165 -14.78 -44.60 -40.78
CA VAL A 165 -14.14 -44.54 -39.45
C VAL A 165 -14.97 -43.67 -38.50
N ASN A 166 -15.42 -42.50 -38.96
CA ASN A 166 -16.28 -41.62 -38.16
C ASN A 166 -17.60 -42.32 -37.77
N ARG A 167 -18.19 -43.09 -38.69
CA ARG A 167 -19.45 -43.75 -38.41
C ARG A 167 -19.30 -44.93 -37.45
N ILE A 168 -18.20 -45.69 -37.53
CA ILE A 168 -17.87 -46.71 -36.53
C ILE A 168 -17.76 -46.06 -35.15
N ARG A 169 -17.05 -44.92 -35.02
CA ARG A 169 -16.95 -44.18 -33.75
C ARG A 169 -18.32 -43.81 -33.20
N VAL A 170 -19.18 -43.19 -34.03
CA VAL A 170 -20.52 -42.74 -33.63
C VAL A 170 -21.41 -43.92 -33.20
N LEU A 171 -21.48 -44.98 -34.00
CA LEU A 171 -22.34 -46.14 -33.70
C LEU A 171 -21.87 -46.91 -32.46
N LEU A 172 -20.56 -47.01 -32.27
CA LEU A 172 -19.98 -47.64 -31.08
C LEU A 172 -20.33 -46.85 -29.82
N LEU A 173 -20.18 -45.52 -29.83
CA LEU A 173 -20.60 -44.65 -28.72
C LEU A 173 -22.10 -44.68 -28.45
N GLN A 174 -22.94 -44.74 -29.50
CA GLN A 174 -24.39 -44.87 -29.36
C GLN A 174 -24.77 -46.20 -28.69
N SER A 175 -24.13 -47.30 -29.08
CA SER A 175 -24.34 -48.62 -28.46
C SER A 175 -23.91 -48.62 -26.98
N TYR A 176 -22.77 -47.99 -26.65
CA TYR A 176 -22.38 -47.77 -25.26
C TYR A 176 -23.41 -46.93 -24.50
N SER A 177 -23.89 -45.81 -25.04
CA SER A 177 -24.90 -44.97 -24.38
C SER A 177 -26.16 -45.75 -24.02
N LYS A 178 -26.66 -46.59 -24.93
CA LYS A 178 -27.84 -47.43 -24.72
C LYS A 178 -27.60 -48.49 -23.65
N THR A 179 -26.46 -49.18 -23.74
CA THR A 179 -26.09 -50.25 -22.79
C THR A 179 -25.85 -49.69 -21.39
N LEU A 180 -25.09 -48.60 -21.30
CA LEU A 180 -24.75 -47.94 -20.04
C LEU A 180 -25.98 -47.35 -19.36
N SER A 181 -26.93 -46.77 -20.11
CA SER A 181 -28.19 -46.26 -19.54
C SER A 181 -29.03 -47.36 -18.89
N ARG A 182 -29.10 -48.54 -19.52
CA ARG A 182 -29.78 -49.72 -18.94
C ARG A 182 -29.06 -50.23 -17.69
N PHE A 183 -27.73 -50.21 -17.73
CA PHE A 183 -26.91 -50.65 -16.61
C PHE A 183 -27.00 -49.69 -15.41
N GLU A 184 -26.93 -48.39 -15.64
CA GLU A 184 -27.13 -47.35 -14.61
C GLU A 184 -28.48 -47.49 -13.91
N GLU A 185 -29.54 -47.80 -14.65
CA GLU A 185 -30.87 -48.07 -14.08
C GLU A 185 -30.86 -49.33 -13.21
N THR A 186 -30.09 -50.35 -13.59
CA THR A 186 -29.94 -51.59 -12.81
C THR A 186 -29.15 -51.34 -11.52
N VAL A 187 -28.08 -50.56 -11.59
CA VAL A 187 -27.32 -50.07 -10.44
C VAL A 187 -28.21 -49.24 -9.51
N ARG A 188 -29.03 -48.33 -10.06
CA ARG A 188 -29.98 -47.50 -9.30
C ARG A 188 -30.97 -48.36 -8.52
N LYS A 189 -31.59 -49.36 -9.17
CA LYS A 189 -32.48 -50.32 -8.51
C LYS A 189 -31.76 -51.08 -7.39
N ASN A 190 -30.52 -51.51 -7.61
CA ASN A 190 -29.74 -52.16 -6.55
C ASN A 190 -29.43 -51.21 -5.39
N ARG A 191 -29.15 -49.92 -5.66
CA ARG A 191 -28.93 -48.89 -4.64
C ARG A 191 -30.18 -48.64 -3.79
N GLU A 192 -31.37 -48.67 -4.38
CA GLU A 192 -32.64 -48.53 -3.66
C GLU A 192 -32.91 -49.70 -2.69
N CYS A 193 -32.39 -50.89 -3.02
CA CYS A 193 -32.42 -52.07 -2.15
C CYS A 193 -31.44 -52.01 -0.96
N ARG A 194 -30.70 -50.91 -0.77
CA ARG A 194 -29.73 -50.74 0.34
C ARG A 194 -30.28 -51.05 1.74
N PRO A 195 -31.54 -50.71 2.09
CA PRO A 195 -32.09 -51.04 3.41
C PRO A 195 -32.33 -52.55 3.62
N LEU A 196 -32.31 -53.35 2.54
CA LEU A 196 -32.62 -54.78 2.63
C LEU A 196 -31.45 -55.57 3.24
N PRO A 197 -31.71 -56.53 4.15
CA PRO A 197 -30.66 -57.34 4.78
C PRO A 197 -29.84 -58.22 3.81
N THR A 198 -30.40 -58.52 2.63
CA THR A 198 -29.77 -59.31 1.57
C THR A 198 -28.83 -58.49 0.69
N TRP A 199 -28.81 -57.17 0.86
CA TRP A 199 -27.93 -56.28 0.11
C TRP A 199 -26.50 -56.37 0.63
N SER A 200 -25.52 -56.37 -0.27
CA SER A 200 -24.09 -56.42 0.07
C SER A 200 -23.36 -55.29 -0.65
N PHE A 201 -22.57 -54.53 0.10
CA PHE A 201 -21.74 -53.48 -0.47
C PHE A 201 -20.73 -54.04 -1.48
N CYS A 202 -20.14 -55.22 -1.26
CA CYS A 202 -19.18 -55.81 -2.21
C CYS A 202 -19.80 -56.09 -3.59
N ASN A 203 -21.07 -56.51 -3.63
CA ASN A 203 -21.79 -56.74 -4.88
C ASN A 203 -22.10 -55.42 -5.58
N TYR A 204 -22.59 -54.43 -4.82
CA TYR A 204 -22.84 -53.08 -5.35
C TYR A 204 -21.55 -52.42 -5.86
N PHE A 205 -20.44 -52.58 -5.12
CA PHE A 205 -19.12 -52.11 -5.47
C PHE A 205 -18.70 -52.64 -6.84
N LEU A 206 -18.77 -53.96 -7.06
CA LEU A 206 -18.39 -54.57 -8.34
C LEU A 206 -19.29 -54.10 -9.50
N MET A 207 -20.58 -53.88 -9.24
CA MET A 207 -21.49 -53.31 -10.25
C MET A 207 -21.11 -51.87 -10.62
N GLN A 208 -20.86 -51.02 -9.63
CA GLN A 208 -20.46 -49.63 -9.86
C GLN A 208 -19.06 -49.55 -10.51
N GLU A 209 -18.16 -50.44 -10.13
CA GLU A 209 -16.81 -50.55 -10.68
C GLU A 209 -16.83 -50.93 -12.16
N GLU A 210 -17.73 -51.82 -12.61
CA GLU A 210 -17.89 -52.13 -14.05
C GLU A 210 -18.16 -50.86 -14.86
N MET A 211 -18.95 -49.93 -14.33
CA MET A 211 -19.16 -48.62 -14.96
C MET A 211 -17.89 -47.77 -14.97
N ALA A 212 -17.16 -47.72 -13.85
CA ALA A 212 -15.90 -46.98 -13.76
C ALA A 212 -14.85 -47.50 -14.76
N LEU A 213 -14.76 -48.82 -14.92
CA LEU A 213 -13.86 -49.47 -15.87
C LEU A 213 -14.23 -49.20 -17.33
N VAL A 214 -15.53 -49.10 -17.64
CA VAL A 214 -15.98 -48.68 -18.99
C VAL A 214 -15.58 -47.23 -19.27
N LEU A 215 -15.73 -46.34 -18.28
CA LEU A 215 -15.32 -44.94 -18.41
C LEU A 215 -13.79 -44.80 -18.56
N GLU A 216 -13.02 -45.57 -17.80
CA GLU A 216 -11.55 -45.67 -17.96
C GLU A 216 -11.16 -46.16 -19.35
N MET A 217 -11.82 -47.19 -19.88
CA MET A 217 -11.59 -47.70 -21.24
C MET A 217 -11.90 -46.66 -22.33
N LEU A 218 -12.86 -45.75 -22.09
CA LEU A 218 -13.18 -44.63 -22.97
C LEU A 218 -12.28 -43.40 -22.72
N GLY A 219 -11.26 -43.51 -21.85
CA GLY A 219 -10.35 -42.40 -21.54
C GLY A 219 -10.99 -41.28 -20.70
N LEU A 220 -12.14 -41.52 -20.07
CA LEU A 220 -12.84 -40.57 -19.21
C LEU A 220 -12.47 -40.80 -17.76
N TYR A 221 -11.18 -40.59 -17.44
CA TYR A 221 -10.63 -40.97 -16.14
C TYR A 221 -11.20 -40.13 -14.99
N GLU A 222 -11.53 -38.85 -15.21
CA GLU A 222 -12.20 -38.02 -14.20
C GLU A 222 -13.58 -38.57 -13.82
N GLU A 223 -14.39 -39.01 -14.80
CA GLU A 223 -15.71 -39.60 -14.51
C GLU A 223 -15.58 -40.96 -13.82
N ALA A 224 -14.57 -41.75 -14.21
CA ALA A 224 -14.24 -43.00 -13.54
C ALA A 224 -13.80 -42.76 -12.08
N LEU A 225 -13.00 -41.73 -11.83
CA LEU A 225 -12.51 -41.37 -10.50
C LEU A 225 -13.66 -41.00 -9.57
N VAL A 226 -14.64 -40.23 -10.07
CA VAL A 226 -15.85 -39.89 -9.32
C VAL A 226 -16.59 -41.15 -8.84
N GLN A 227 -16.63 -42.22 -9.64
CA GLN A 227 -17.27 -43.48 -9.21
C GLN A 227 -16.56 -44.11 -8.02
N TYR A 228 -15.22 -44.12 -8.02
CA TYR A 228 -14.46 -44.64 -6.89
C TYR A 228 -14.56 -43.73 -5.66
N ASP A 229 -14.57 -42.41 -5.83
CA ASP A 229 -14.76 -41.44 -4.75
C ASP A 229 -16.14 -41.59 -4.09
N GLU A 230 -17.20 -41.83 -4.87
CA GLU A 230 -18.54 -42.14 -4.34
C GLU A 230 -18.57 -43.46 -3.56
N LEU A 231 -17.87 -44.49 -4.06
CA LEU A 231 -17.76 -45.78 -3.38
C LEU A 231 -16.98 -45.67 -2.06
N ASP A 232 -15.88 -44.92 -2.05
CA ASP A 232 -15.05 -44.63 -0.88
C ASP A 232 -15.87 -43.97 0.22
N ALA A 233 -16.55 -42.87 -0.14
CA ALA A 233 -17.39 -42.09 0.77
C ALA A 233 -18.56 -42.92 1.30
N LEU A 234 -19.21 -43.71 0.44
CA LEU A 234 -20.31 -44.58 0.84
C LEU A 234 -19.83 -45.66 1.81
N PHE A 235 -18.68 -46.28 1.57
CA PHE A 235 -18.12 -47.30 2.45
C PHE A 235 -17.75 -46.72 3.81
N THR A 236 -17.06 -45.57 3.85
CA THR A 236 -16.77 -44.84 5.09
C THR A 236 -18.05 -44.48 5.84
N GLN A 237 -19.11 -44.06 5.14
CA GLN A 237 -20.40 -43.76 5.77
C GLN A 237 -21.00 -44.98 6.48
N PHE A 238 -20.92 -46.18 5.89
CA PHE A 238 -21.36 -47.41 6.55
C PHE A 238 -20.54 -47.73 7.81
N ILE A 239 -19.22 -47.54 7.75
CA ILE A 239 -18.34 -47.73 8.91
C ILE A 239 -18.68 -46.75 10.02
N LEU A 240 -18.84 -45.45 9.72
CA LEU A 240 -19.20 -44.45 10.72
C LEU A 240 -20.58 -44.74 11.35
N ASN A 241 -21.56 -45.15 10.54
CA ASN A 241 -22.89 -45.50 11.02
C ASN A 241 -22.93 -46.78 11.88
N SER A 242 -21.89 -47.63 11.80
CA SER A 242 -21.81 -48.87 12.58
C SER A 242 -21.80 -48.64 14.10
N THR A 243 -21.45 -47.43 14.52
CA THR A 243 -21.43 -46.99 15.92
C THR A 243 -22.82 -46.60 16.47
N LYS A 244 -23.82 -46.39 15.62
CA LYS A 244 -25.12 -45.79 15.98
C LYS A 244 -26.34 -46.71 15.80
N GLY A 245 -26.19 -47.91 15.24
CA GLY A 245 -27.31 -48.79 14.93
C GLY A 245 -26.93 -50.23 14.57
N GLU A 246 -27.90 -51.01 14.09
CA GLU A 246 -27.67 -52.40 13.65
C GLU A 246 -26.75 -52.46 12.42
N ASN A 247 -25.77 -53.36 12.48
CA ASN A 247 -24.73 -53.49 11.48
C ASN A 247 -25.16 -54.39 10.31
N PRO A 248 -24.94 -53.99 9.04
CA PRO A 248 -25.16 -54.88 7.91
C PRO A 248 -24.29 -56.14 8.00
N LYS A 249 -24.87 -57.31 7.72
CA LYS A 249 -24.16 -58.61 7.83
C LYS A 249 -22.88 -58.69 7.01
N TRP A 250 -22.87 -58.05 5.84
CA TRP A 250 -21.70 -58.01 4.97
C TRP A 250 -20.51 -57.27 5.60
N LEU A 251 -20.73 -56.34 6.55
CA LEU A 251 -19.66 -55.58 7.18
C LEU A 251 -18.79 -56.46 8.10
N ASN A 252 -19.34 -57.57 8.59
CA ASN A 252 -18.63 -58.49 9.48
C ASN A 252 -17.41 -59.14 8.81
N SER A 253 -17.37 -59.26 7.48
CA SER A 253 -16.18 -59.79 6.78
C SER A 253 -14.96 -58.87 6.93
N PHE A 254 -15.17 -57.58 7.23
CA PHE A 254 -14.09 -56.60 7.42
C PHE A 254 -13.65 -56.45 8.88
N ARG A 255 -14.28 -57.16 9.82
CA ARG A 255 -13.90 -57.18 11.25
C ARG A 255 -12.89 -58.28 11.60
N VAL A 256 -12.46 -59.05 10.60
CA VAL A 256 -11.55 -60.19 10.78
C VAL A 256 -10.14 -59.68 11.14
N PRO A 257 -9.41 -60.34 12.06
CA PRO A 257 -8.04 -59.98 12.40
C PRO A 257 -7.12 -59.89 11.17
N LEU A 258 -6.29 -58.85 11.11
CA LEU A 258 -5.36 -58.66 9.98
C LEU A 258 -4.33 -59.79 9.92
N GLN A 259 -4.25 -60.46 8.77
CA GLN A 259 -3.26 -61.51 8.50
C GLN A 259 -2.16 -61.03 7.53
N GLN A 260 -2.45 -60.01 6.72
CA GLN A 260 -1.56 -59.46 5.72
C GLN A 260 -1.70 -57.94 5.70
N TRP A 261 -0.61 -57.24 5.38
CA TRP A 261 -0.54 -55.78 5.34
C TRP A 261 0.38 -55.30 4.22
N ALA A 262 0.37 -56.01 3.09
CA ALA A 262 1.05 -55.58 1.88
C ALA A 262 0.58 -54.17 1.47
N GLY A 263 1.53 -53.30 1.14
CA GLY A 263 1.23 -51.99 0.61
C GLY A 263 0.56 -52.07 -0.78
N PRO A 264 -0.14 -51.02 -1.21
CA PRO A 264 -0.67 -50.94 -2.56
C PRO A 264 0.50 -50.94 -3.56
N ASN A 265 0.33 -51.65 -4.67
CA ASN A 265 1.23 -51.55 -5.82
C ASN A 265 0.55 -50.69 -6.89
N LEU A 266 1.02 -49.45 -7.06
CA LEU A 266 0.40 -48.49 -7.99
C LEU A 266 0.75 -48.78 -9.46
N LYS A 267 1.77 -49.59 -9.71
CA LYS A 267 2.16 -50.04 -11.06
C LYS A 267 1.32 -51.23 -11.55
N GLN A 268 0.73 -52.01 -10.64
CA GLN A 268 0.01 -53.23 -10.99
C GLN A 268 -1.39 -52.92 -11.56
N LYS A 269 -1.69 -53.48 -12.74
CA LYS A 269 -3.03 -53.42 -13.33
C LYS A 269 -3.99 -54.30 -12.53
N VAL A 270 -5.26 -53.88 -12.46
CA VAL A 270 -6.34 -54.66 -11.82
C VAL A 270 -6.37 -56.07 -12.39
N THR A 271 -6.30 -57.05 -11.49
CA THR A 271 -6.40 -58.46 -11.85
C THR A 271 -7.80 -58.99 -11.55
N GLN A 272 -8.26 -59.95 -12.35
CA GLN A 272 -9.54 -60.62 -12.09
C GLN A 272 -9.54 -61.33 -10.72
N ALA A 273 -8.39 -61.84 -10.28
CA ALA A 273 -8.23 -62.49 -8.98
C ALA A 273 -8.59 -61.57 -7.81
N GLN A 274 -8.14 -60.31 -7.81
CA GLN A 274 -8.50 -59.33 -6.77
C GLN A 274 -10.01 -59.05 -6.75
N ARG A 275 -10.64 -58.94 -7.92
CA ARG A 275 -12.09 -58.73 -8.04
C ARG A 275 -12.88 -59.94 -7.56
N ASP A 276 -12.39 -61.15 -7.82
CA ASP A 276 -13.00 -62.38 -7.34
C ASP A 276 -12.93 -62.48 -5.81
N LEU A 277 -11.85 -61.99 -5.18
CA LEU A 277 -11.73 -61.89 -3.72
C LEU A 277 -12.75 -60.90 -3.13
N ILE A 278 -12.99 -59.75 -3.77
CA ILE A 278 -14.06 -58.81 -3.39
C ILE A 278 -15.42 -59.50 -3.48
N LYS A 279 -15.68 -60.20 -4.59
CA LYS A 279 -16.96 -60.90 -4.84
C LYS A 279 -17.25 -61.95 -3.78
N CYS A 280 -16.23 -62.66 -3.31
CA CYS A 280 -16.36 -63.68 -2.28
C CYS A 280 -16.34 -63.10 -0.85
N SER A 281 -16.22 -61.77 -0.68
CA SER A 281 -16.06 -61.09 0.61
C SER A 281 -14.92 -61.66 1.46
N LYS A 282 -13.79 -61.97 0.82
CA LYS A 282 -12.60 -62.58 1.46
C LYS A 282 -11.47 -61.60 1.76
N LEU A 283 -11.55 -60.36 1.29
CA LEU A 283 -10.55 -59.33 1.59
C LEU A 283 -10.78 -58.77 2.99
N ASP A 284 -9.68 -58.54 3.70
CA ASP A 284 -9.70 -57.73 4.91
C ASP A 284 -9.91 -56.24 4.58
N LEU A 285 -10.12 -55.43 5.62
CA LEU A 285 -10.37 -54.00 5.47
C LEU A 285 -9.20 -53.27 4.79
N LEU A 286 -7.97 -53.66 5.13
CA LEU A 286 -6.75 -52.99 4.69
C LEU A 286 -6.48 -53.24 3.20
N GLN A 287 -6.65 -54.49 2.76
CA GLN A 287 -6.53 -54.90 1.37
C GLN A 287 -7.62 -54.25 0.51
N PHE A 288 -8.86 -54.19 1.01
CA PHE A 288 -9.95 -53.53 0.30
C PHE A 288 -9.71 -52.01 0.14
N ARG A 289 -9.30 -51.33 1.21
CA ARG A 289 -8.94 -49.90 1.17
C ARG A 289 -7.74 -49.63 0.27
N SER A 290 -6.72 -50.49 0.32
CA SER A 290 -5.53 -50.39 -0.53
C SER A 290 -5.88 -50.59 -2.01
N TYR A 291 -6.80 -51.52 -2.31
CA TYR A 291 -7.31 -51.73 -3.66
C TYR A 291 -7.99 -50.47 -4.19
N LEU A 292 -8.95 -49.93 -3.44
CA LEU A 292 -9.70 -48.75 -3.84
C LEU A 292 -8.81 -47.51 -4.01
N PHE A 293 -7.94 -47.23 -3.03
CA PHE A 293 -6.99 -46.13 -3.14
C PHE A 293 -6.04 -46.33 -4.32
N GLY A 294 -5.57 -47.56 -4.57
CA GLY A 294 -4.79 -47.90 -5.75
C GLY A 294 -5.51 -47.59 -7.06
N ARG A 295 -6.83 -47.82 -7.14
CA ARG A 295 -7.65 -47.44 -8.32
C ARG A 295 -7.72 -45.93 -8.50
N GLN A 296 -7.97 -45.17 -7.44
CA GLN A 296 -8.01 -43.71 -7.48
C GLN A 296 -6.67 -43.14 -7.95
N CYS A 297 -5.56 -43.63 -7.38
CA CYS A 297 -4.21 -43.25 -7.77
C CYS A 297 -3.92 -43.57 -9.24
N ALA A 298 -4.25 -44.77 -9.71
CA ALA A 298 -4.03 -45.16 -11.11
C ALA A 298 -4.75 -44.21 -12.09
N LEU A 299 -5.98 -43.79 -11.79
CA LEU A 299 -6.74 -42.84 -12.62
C LEU A 299 -6.13 -41.43 -12.58
N LEU A 300 -5.69 -40.96 -11.41
CA LEU A 300 -5.00 -39.67 -11.27
C LEU A 300 -3.67 -39.63 -12.05
N LEU A 301 -2.94 -40.75 -12.08
CA LEU A 301 -1.69 -40.87 -12.84
C LEU A 301 -1.94 -40.86 -14.36
N LEU A 302 -3.04 -41.49 -14.83
CA LEU A 302 -3.48 -41.41 -16.22
C LEU A 302 -3.86 -39.98 -16.65
N GLU A 303 -4.44 -39.19 -15.72
CA GLU A 303 -4.70 -37.75 -15.89
C GLU A 303 -3.46 -36.85 -15.69
N LYS A 304 -2.28 -37.43 -15.42
CA LYS A 304 -1.03 -36.70 -15.13
C LYS A 304 -1.15 -35.74 -13.93
N LYS A 305 -1.91 -36.12 -12.90
CA LYS A 305 -2.11 -35.35 -11.65
C LYS A 305 -1.44 -36.04 -10.43
N PRO A 306 -0.11 -36.24 -10.40
CA PRO A 306 0.57 -36.88 -9.27
C PRO A 306 0.51 -36.05 -7.97
N TRP A 307 0.32 -34.73 -8.07
CA TRP A 307 0.16 -33.86 -6.91
C TRP A 307 -1.14 -34.12 -6.15
N GLU A 308 -2.24 -34.42 -6.85
CA GLU A 308 -3.54 -34.68 -6.24
C GLU A 308 -3.53 -36.06 -5.55
N MET A 309 -2.83 -37.03 -6.14
CA MET A 309 -2.54 -38.32 -5.49
C MET A 309 -1.82 -38.11 -4.15
N ALA A 310 -0.72 -37.34 -4.15
CA ALA A 310 0.02 -37.03 -2.92
C ALA A 310 -0.84 -36.27 -1.89
N GLN A 311 -1.69 -35.35 -2.35
CA GLN A 311 -2.62 -34.60 -1.49
C GLN A 311 -3.61 -35.51 -0.76
N ARG A 312 -4.18 -36.50 -1.46
CA ARG A 312 -5.20 -37.42 -0.91
C ARG A 312 -4.62 -38.49 0.02
N ALA A 313 -3.33 -38.80 -0.10
CA ALA A 313 -2.69 -39.92 0.60
C ALA A 313 -2.72 -39.80 2.14
N LEU A 314 -2.38 -38.63 2.70
CA LEU A 314 -2.35 -38.46 4.16
C LEU A 314 -3.74 -38.60 4.78
N SER A 315 -4.77 -37.99 4.19
CA SER A 315 -6.14 -38.11 4.68
C SER A 315 -6.66 -39.54 4.56
N PHE A 316 -6.36 -40.23 3.45
CA PHE A 316 -6.66 -41.65 3.28
C PHE A 316 -6.06 -42.51 4.40
N LEU A 317 -4.77 -42.34 4.69
CA LEU A 317 -4.07 -43.09 5.72
C LEU A 317 -4.70 -42.88 7.11
N HIS A 318 -4.93 -41.63 7.50
CA HIS A 318 -5.55 -41.33 8.80
C HIS A 318 -6.99 -41.85 8.89
N ASN A 319 -7.78 -41.72 7.81
CA ASN A 319 -9.15 -42.25 7.78
C ASN A 319 -9.16 -43.78 7.91
N CYS A 320 -8.29 -44.49 7.19
CA CYS A 320 -8.23 -45.95 7.27
C CYS A 320 -7.83 -46.44 8.67
N VAL A 321 -6.90 -45.76 9.34
CA VAL A 321 -6.52 -46.07 10.73
C VAL A 321 -7.70 -45.85 11.69
N ASN A 322 -8.43 -44.74 11.53
CA ASN A 322 -9.63 -44.47 12.33
C ASN A 322 -10.72 -45.52 12.09
N GLU A 323 -10.89 -45.99 10.86
CA GLU A 323 -11.88 -47.02 10.52
C GLU A 323 -11.54 -48.40 11.09
N LEU A 324 -10.25 -48.79 11.07
CA LEU A 324 -9.77 -49.98 11.79
C LEU A 324 -10.13 -49.91 13.27
N HIS A 325 -9.98 -48.73 13.89
CA HIS A 325 -10.33 -48.51 15.28
C HIS A 325 -11.84 -48.58 15.54
N ILE A 326 -12.66 -47.95 14.68
CA ILE A 326 -14.14 -47.98 14.79
C ILE A 326 -14.69 -49.40 14.65
N LEU A 327 -14.10 -50.22 13.77
CA LEU A 327 -14.51 -51.60 13.56
C LEU A 327 -13.87 -52.60 14.55
N GLU A 328 -13.05 -52.12 15.48
CA GLU A 328 -12.33 -52.91 16.48
C GLU A 328 -11.51 -54.06 15.87
N VAL A 329 -10.87 -53.80 14.71
CA VAL A 329 -10.07 -54.81 14.01
C VAL A 329 -8.76 -55.05 14.75
N THR A 330 -8.52 -56.28 15.19
CA THR A 330 -7.26 -56.66 15.83
C THR A 330 -6.14 -56.80 14.79
N ALA A 331 -4.99 -56.20 15.04
CA ALA A 331 -3.80 -56.28 14.19
C ALA A 331 -2.57 -56.64 15.03
N PRO A 332 -1.59 -57.39 14.48
CA PRO A 332 -0.30 -57.58 15.12
C PRO A 332 0.38 -56.24 15.39
N GLU A 333 1.13 -56.14 16.50
CA GLU A 333 1.85 -54.92 16.85
C GLU A 333 2.86 -54.55 15.73
N GLY A 334 2.83 -53.30 15.29
CA GLY A 334 3.64 -52.81 14.16
C GLY A 334 3.04 -53.05 12.76
N ALA A 335 2.03 -53.91 12.58
CA ALA A 335 1.46 -54.19 11.25
C ALA A 335 0.89 -52.95 10.54
N ILE A 336 0.15 -52.12 11.28
CA ILE A 336 -0.42 -50.87 10.76
C ILE A 336 0.69 -49.87 10.42
N ALA A 337 1.75 -49.80 11.23
CA ALA A 337 2.91 -48.94 10.96
C ALA A 337 3.65 -49.37 9.69
N CYS A 338 3.85 -50.69 9.47
CA CYS A 338 4.38 -51.22 8.21
C CYS A 338 3.52 -50.81 7.02
N TRP A 339 2.19 -51.01 7.10
CA TRP A 339 1.31 -50.64 5.98
C TRP A 339 1.36 -49.15 5.65
N ILE A 340 1.25 -48.27 6.65
CA ILE A 340 1.35 -46.82 6.46
C ILE A 340 2.67 -46.46 5.79
N PHE A 341 3.77 -47.04 6.26
CA PHE A 341 5.10 -46.82 5.71
C PHE A 341 5.17 -47.18 4.22
N LEU A 342 4.66 -48.37 3.87
CA LEU A 342 4.65 -48.87 2.49
C LEU A 342 3.80 -47.98 1.57
N VAL A 343 2.61 -47.57 2.00
CA VAL A 343 1.75 -46.66 1.23
C VAL A 343 2.43 -45.31 1.00
N CYS A 344 3.03 -44.72 2.06
CA CYS A 344 3.74 -43.45 1.94
C CYS A 344 4.85 -43.54 0.89
N LEU A 345 5.72 -44.56 0.97
CA LEU A 345 6.82 -44.70 0.02
C LEU A 345 6.37 -45.00 -1.41
N GLU A 346 5.34 -45.82 -1.59
CA GLU A 346 4.81 -46.10 -2.93
C GLU A 346 4.31 -44.81 -3.60
N VAL A 347 3.57 -43.97 -2.86
CA VAL A 347 3.11 -42.66 -3.35
C VAL A 347 4.30 -41.73 -3.64
N LEU A 348 5.28 -41.66 -2.73
CA LEU A 348 6.47 -40.81 -2.87
C LEU A 348 7.31 -41.19 -4.09
N TYR A 349 7.68 -42.46 -4.25
CA TYR A 349 8.46 -42.94 -5.39
C TYR A 349 7.67 -42.83 -6.70
N THR A 350 6.34 -42.99 -6.66
CA THR A 350 5.51 -42.76 -7.83
C THR A 350 5.54 -41.29 -8.26
N CYS A 351 5.50 -40.35 -7.32
CA CYS A 351 5.66 -38.92 -7.63
C CYS A 351 7.04 -38.58 -8.21
N GLU A 352 8.11 -39.22 -7.73
CA GLU A 352 9.49 -39.03 -8.24
C GLU A 352 9.66 -39.45 -9.70
N ASN A 353 8.78 -40.29 -10.26
CA ASN A 353 8.81 -40.60 -11.69
C ASN A 353 8.34 -39.43 -12.57
N TYR A 354 7.77 -38.36 -11.98
CA TYR A 354 7.27 -37.17 -12.66
C TYR A 354 8.19 -35.95 -12.44
N ASN A 355 9.39 -36.00 -13.02
CA ASN A 355 10.48 -35.03 -12.82
C ASN A 355 10.34 -33.67 -13.54
N GLY A 356 9.13 -33.29 -13.99
CA GLY A 356 8.92 -31.95 -14.55
C GLY A 356 8.98 -30.89 -13.45
N THR A 357 9.69 -29.77 -13.66
CA THR A 357 9.85 -28.69 -12.66
C THR A 357 8.51 -28.22 -12.07
N ALA A 358 7.49 -28.04 -12.91
CA ALA A 358 6.14 -27.66 -12.49
C ALA A 358 5.44 -28.74 -11.63
N HIS A 359 5.71 -30.02 -11.88
CA HIS A 359 5.15 -31.12 -11.08
C HIS A 359 5.84 -31.21 -9.72
N ILE A 360 7.17 -31.06 -9.68
CA ILE A 360 7.96 -31.10 -8.45
C ILE A 360 7.48 -30.03 -7.46
N GLU A 361 7.30 -28.78 -7.91
CA GLU A 361 6.75 -27.72 -7.07
C GLU A 361 5.35 -28.08 -6.57
N ALA A 362 4.47 -28.56 -7.45
CA ALA A 362 3.08 -28.87 -7.14
C ALA A 362 2.91 -30.01 -6.11
N TYR A 363 3.67 -31.11 -6.21
CA TYR A 363 3.54 -32.22 -5.25
C TYR A 363 4.40 -32.05 -3.99
N SER A 364 5.48 -31.25 -4.03
CA SER A 364 6.38 -31.07 -2.87
C SER A 364 5.67 -30.59 -1.60
N LEU A 365 4.61 -29.79 -1.76
CA LEU A 365 3.73 -29.34 -0.69
C LEU A 365 3.07 -30.51 0.07
N TYR A 366 2.70 -31.57 -0.65
CA TYR A 366 1.94 -32.70 -0.15
C TYR A 366 2.84 -33.89 0.23
N THR A 367 4.01 -34.02 -0.36
CA THR A 367 4.97 -35.09 -0.04
C THR A 367 5.74 -34.86 1.26
N ALA A 368 5.94 -33.62 1.69
CA ALA A 368 6.66 -33.33 2.94
C ALA A 368 6.03 -33.98 4.19
N GLY A 369 4.69 -34.01 4.25
CA GLY A 369 3.96 -34.70 5.32
C GLY A 369 4.08 -36.21 5.23
N LEU A 370 4.08 -36.79 4.03
CA LEU A 370 4.28 -38.23 3.80
C LEU A 370 5.68 -38.68 4.22
N TRP A 371 6.73 -37.92 3.86
CA TRP A 371 8.09 -38.18 4.33
C TRP A 371 8.18 -38.16 5.85
N SER A 372 7.56 -37.17 6.49
CA SER A 372 7.55 -37.11 7.95
C SER A 372 6.83 -38.30 8.56
N TYR A 373 5.67 -38.67 8.02
CA TYR A 373 4.87 -39.75 8.56
C TYR A 373 5.55 -41.11 8.37
N ALA A 374 6.19 -41.34 7.23
CA ALA A 374 7.03 -42.53 7.00
C ALA A 374 8.21 -42.59 7.97
N ARG A 375 8.91 -41.46 8.21
CA ARG A 375 9.98 -41.38 9.21
C ARG A 375 9.47 -41.76 10.61
N ASP A 376 8.34 -41.20 11.04
CA ASP A 376 7.76 -41.46 12.36
C ASP A 376 7.33 -42.93 12.51
N LYS A 377 6.77 -43.54 11.46
CA LYS A 377 6.44 -44.97 11.48
C LYS A 377 7.67 -45.87 11.43
N LEU A 378 8.73 -45.49 10.73
CA LEU A 378 10.00 -46.21 10.81
C LEU A 378 10.58 -46.15 12.23
N LYS A 379 10.48 -45.00 12.90
CA LYS A 379 10.92 -44.85 14.30
C LYS A 379 10.18 -45.79 15.25
N GLU A 380 8.85 -45.81 15.16
CA GLU A 380 7.97 -46.71 15.93
C GLU A 380 8.36 -48.18 15.71
N LEU A 381 8.58 -48.58 14.46
CA LEU A 381 9.02 -49.93 14.12
C LEU A 381 10.44 -50.25 14.63
N GLY A 382 11.34 -49.26 14.62
CA GLY A 382 12.69 -49.40 15.17
C GLY A 382 12.71 -49.59 16.68
N GLU A 383 11.84 -48.87 17.40
CA GLU A 383 11.63 -49.04 18.85
C GLU A 383 11.05 -50.42 19.17
N LEU A 384 10.01 -50.84 18.44
CA LEU A 384 9.39 -52.15 18.60
C LEU A 384 10.37 -53.30 18.35
N CYS A 385 11.19 -53.20 17.30
CA CYS A 385 12.15 -54.22 16.91
C CYS A 385 13.49 -54.15 17.69
N GLY A 386 13.66 -53.20 18.62
CA GLY A 386 14.90 -53.04 19.39
C GLY A 386 16.11 -52.59 18.56
N LEU A 387 15.87 -51.89 17.45
CA LEU A 387 16.89 -51.42 16.51
C LEU A 387 17.40 -50.01 16.81
N THR A 388 16.83 -49.32 17.81
CA THR A 388 17.25 -47.96 18.17
C THR A 388 18.68 -47.90 18.75
N PRO A 389 19.37 -46.74 18.67
CA PRO A 389 20.79 -46.60 19.00
C PRO A 389 21.25 -47.09 20.38
N CYS A 390 20.38 -47.22 21.38
CA CYS A 390 20.75 -47.69 22.73
C CYS A 390 20.22 -49.10 23.09
N MET A 391 19.52 -49.77 22.17
CA MET A 391 18.94 -51.08 22.42
C MET A 391 19.76 -52.20 21.76
N LYS A 392 19.62 -53.41 22.32
CA LYS A 392 20.05 -54.68 21.71
C LYS A 392 18.79 -55.50 21.45
N PRO A 393 18.59 -56.04 20.24
CA PRO A 393 17.39 -56.79 19.93
C PRO A 393 17.33 -58.07 20.78
N THR A 394 16.20 -58.26 21.46
CA THR A 394 15.90 -59.48 22.20
C THR A 394 15.38 -60.58 21.27
N SER A 395 15.34 -61.84 21.73
CA SER A 395 14.81 -62.96 20.93
C SER A 395 13.36 -62.74 20.51
N GLU A 396 12.53 -62.14 21.38
CA GLU A 396 11.13 -61.80 21.08
C GLU A 396 11.03 -60.76 19.96
N GLN A 397 11.86 -59.72 20.00
CA GLN A 397 11.89 -58.67 18.98
C GLN A 397 12.35 -59.20 17.61
N LEU A 398 13.27 -60.17 17.58
CA LEU A 398 13.66 -60.85 16.33
C LEU A 398 12.50 -61.65 15.74
N HIS A 399 11.70 -62.33 16.57
CA HIS A 399 10.47 -62.99 16.13
C HIS A 399 9.44 -61.97 15.61
N THR A 400 9.33 -60.79 16.24
CA THR A 400 8.50 -59.70 15.75
C THR A 400 8.93 -59.22 14.36
N VAL A 401 10.24 -59.04 14.11
CA VAL A 401 10.75 -58.68 12.77
C VAL A 401 10.36 -59.72 11.71
N VAL A 402 10.47 -61.01 12.02
CA VAL A 402 10.08 -62.10 11.11
C VAL A 402 8.57 -62.09 10.85
N GLY A 403 7.75 -61.92 11.90
CA GLY A 403 6.31 -61.80 11.80
C GLY A 403 5.89 -60.62 10.91
N LEU A 404 6.46 -59.44 11.18
CA LEU A 404 6.27 -58.22 10.38
C LEU A 404 6.65 -58.41 8.91
N SER A 405 7.79 -59.04 8.66
CA SER A 405 8.30 -59.32 7.32
C SER A 405 7.40 -60.28 6.54
N SER A 406 6.84 -61.28 7.21
CA SER A 406 5.95 -62.27 6.58
C SER A 406 4.61 -61.65 6.13
N GLY A 407 4.00 -60.79 6.94
CA GLY A 407 2.71 -60.19 6.59
C GLY A 407 2.77 -59.06 5.56
N MET A 408 3.96 -58.48 5.31
CA MET A 408 4.17 -57.56 4.18
C MET A 408 4.15 -58.27 2.81
N GLY A 409 4.32 -59.60 2.78
CA GLY A 409 4.46 -60.38 1.56
C GLY A 409 5.84 -60.22 0.89
N ASP A 410 6.02 -60.88 -0.26
CA ASP A 410 7.25 -60.83 -1.05
C ASP A 410 7.07 -59.97 -2.31
N SER A 411 8.14 -59.33 -2.77
CA SER A 411 8.15 -58.51 -3.98
C SER A 411 8.03 -59.40 -5.22
N CYS A 412 6.93 -59.27 -5.97
CA CYS A 412 6.67 -60.07 -7.19
C CYS A 412 7.27 -59.47 -8.48
N SER A 413 8.31 -58.64 -8.41
CA SER A 413 8.81 -57.89 -9.58
C SER A 413 10.26 -58.22 -9.95
N SER A 414 10.49 -58.58 -11.21
CA SER A 414 11.80 -58.71 -11.86
C SER A 414 12.45 -57.35 -12.21
N ASP A 415 12.11 -56.29 -11.47
CA ASP A 415 12.51 -54.90 -11.74
C ASP A 415 13.83 -54.61 -10.97
N PRO A 416 14.86 -53.98 -11.58
CA PRO A 416 16.14 -53.74 -10.92
C PRO A 416 16.10 -52.69 -9.79
N GLN A 417 14.99 -51.96 -9.63
CA GLN A 417 14.81 -51.00 -8.54
C GLN A 417 14.16 -51.68 -7.31
N ARG A 418 14.79 -51.50 -6.13
CA ARG A 418 14.30 -52.04 -4.85
C ARG A 418 12.91 -51.48 -4.52
N THR A 419 11.95 -52.36 -4.25
CA THR A 419 10.57 -51.97 -3.88
C THR A 419 10.51 -51.37 -2.47
N PRO A 420 9.44 -50.64 -2.09
CA PRO A 420 9.23 -50.19 -0.72
C PRO A 420 9.31 -51.33 0.32
N VAL A 421 8.81 -52.52 -0.04
CA VAL A 421 8.85 -53.71 0.81
C VAL A 421 10.29 -54.18 1.03
N ASP A 422 11.11 -54.23 -0.03
CA ASP A 422 12.51 -54.64 0.07
C ASP A 422 13.30 -53.69 0.96
N ARG A 423 13.10 -52.37 0.81
CA ARG A 423 13.77 -51.36 1.64
C ARG A 423 13.36 -51.43 3.11
N LEU A 424 12.08 -51.66 3.40
CA LEU A 424 11.63 -51.81 4.80
C LEU A 424 12.17 -53.10 5.42
N LYS A 425 12.15 -54.22 4.70
CA LYS A 425 12.75 -55.49 5.17
C LYS A 425 14.26 -55.34 5.42
N GLU A 426 14.98 -54.66 4.53
CA GLU A 426 16.40 -54.35 4.71
C GLU A 426 16.65 -53.46 5.94
N ALA A 427 15.86 -52.40 6.12
CA ALA A 427 15.96 -51.53 7.28
C ALA A 427 15.70 -52.27 8.60
N LEU A 428 14.76 -53.22 8.64
CA LEU A 428 14.48 -54.01 9.82
C LEU A 428 15.46 -55.17 10.06
N SER A 429 16.32 -55.49 9.09
CA SER A 429 17.24 -56.63 9.16
C SER A 429 18.42 -56.41 10.12
N SER A 430 18.86 -55.16 10.30
CA SER A 430 20.01 -54.84 11.13
C SER A 430 19.94 -53.41 11.66
N LYS A 431 20.62 -53.18 12.78
CA LYS A 431 20.73 -51.86 13.42
C LYS A 431 21.39 -50.82 12.50
N ASP A 432 22.41 -51.22 11.74
CA ASP A 432 23.12 -50.31 10.83
C ASP A 432 22.24 -49.92 9.64
N ALA A 433 21.51 -50.87 9.05
CA ALA A 433 20.57 -50.59 7.96
C ALA A 433 19.43 -49.68 8.43
N TYR A 434 18.87 -49.94 9.61
CA TYR A 434 17.87 -49.08 10.24
C TYR A 434 18.39 -47.65 10.44
N ASN A 435 19.57 -47.49 11.05
CA ASN A 435 20.15 -46.17 11.34
C ASN A 435 20.37 -45.38 10.04
N ASN A 436 20.97 -46.00 9.03
CA ASN A 436 21.21 -45.33 7.74
C ASN A 436 19.91 -44.88 7.09
N TYR A 437 18.88 -45.74 7.09
CA TYR A 437 17.63 -45.41 6.44
C TYR A 437 16.80 -44.37 7.21
N PHE A 438 16.82 -44.43 8.54
CA PHE A 438 16.18 -43.42 9.38
C PHE A 438 16.81 -42.03 9.19
N LEU A 439 18.14 -41.96 9.08
CA LEU A 439 18.85 -40.72 8.77
C LEU A 439 18.49 -40.20 7.37
N GLU A 440 18.47 -41.06 6.35
CA GLU A 440 18.06 -40.70 4.97
C GLU A 440 16.65 -40.11 4.94
N LEU A 441 15.66 -40.77 5.54
CA LEU A 441 14.27 -40.27 5.59
C LEU A 441 14.16 -38.96 6.36
N SER A 442 14.95 -38.78 7.42
CA SER A 442 14.98 -37.54 8.19
C SER A 442 15.53 -36.38 7.37
N GLU A 443 16.59 -36.60 6.59
CA GLU A 443 17.18 -35.61 5.69
C GLU A 443 16.22 -35.23 4.54
N LEU A 444 15.57 -36.23 3.93
CA LEU A 444 14.54 -36.01 2.90
C LEU A 444 13.34 -35.21 3.46
N SER A 445 12.90 -35.52 4.68
CA SER A 445 11.83 -34.76 5.35
C SER A 445 12.24 -33.31 5.65
N ILE A 446 13.45 -33.09 6.20
CA ILE A 446 13.96 -31.75 6.51
C ILE A 446 14.14 -30.92 5.23
N SER A 447 14.75 -31.50 4.19
CA SER A 447 15.00 -30.82 2.92
C SER A 447 13.71 -30.44 2.20
N THR A 448 12.72 -31.34 2.14
CA THR A 448 11.41 -31.05 1.56
C THR A 448 10.67 -29.96 2.35
N PHE A 449 10.68 -29.99 3.69
CA PHE A 449 10.10 -28.91 4.50
C PHE A 449 10.79 -27.57 4.30
N LYS A 450 12.12 -27.54 4.17
CA LYS A 450 12.89 -26.32 3.84
C LYS A 450 12.54 -25.81 2.44
N HIS A 451 12.43 -26.70 1.46
CA HIS A 451 12.08 -26.35 0.08
C HIS A 451 10.72 -25.65 -0.01
N ILE A 452 9.71 -26.12 0.72
CA ILE A 452 8.37 -25.51 0.76
C ILE A 452 8.24 -24.32 1.74
N GLY A 453 9.34 -23.87 2.35
CA GLY A 453 9.36 -22.74 3.28
C GLY A 453 8.78 -23.03 4.68
N ARG A 454 8.50 -24.29 5.04
CA ARG A 454 7.98 -24.69 6.36
C ARG A 454 9.12 -24.96 7.36
N MET A 455 9.83 -23.89 7.72
CA MET A 455 11.03 -23.97 8.57
C MET A 455 10.78 -24.54 9.98
N ARG A 456 9.60 -24.29 10.58
CA ARG A 456 9.25 -24.85 11.90
C ARG A 456 9.17 -26.37 11.87
N SER A 457 8.51 -26.95 10.86
CA SER A 457 8.42 -28.40 10.68
C SER A 457 9.82 -28.99 10.45
N ALA A 458 10.65 -28.35 9.62
CA ALA A 458 12.04 -28.78 9.42
C ALA A 458 12.86 -28.76 10.73
N ARG A 459 12.71 -27.73 11.56
CA ARG A 459 13.39 -27.61 12.87
C ARG A 459 12.88 -28.65 13.87
N LEU A 460 11.59 -28.98 13.86
CA LEU A 460 11.01 -30.00 14.73
C LEU A 460 11.54 -31.39 14.39
N VAL A 461 11.60 -31.74 13.10
CA VAL A 461 12.25 -32.98 12.64
C VAL A 461 13.74 -32.98 13.00
N GLY A 462 14.42 -31.84 12.83
CA GLY A 462 15.81 -31.67 13.25
C GLY A 462 16.03 -31.87 14.75
N ALA A 463 15.13 -31.38 15.61
CA ALA A 463 15.22 -31.56 17.05
C ALA A 463 15.04 -33.03 17.46
N ASP A 464 14.15 -33.78 16.80
CA ASP A 464 14.03 -35.23 17.02
C ASP A 464 15.29 -35.98 16.54
N LEU A 465 15.83 -35.58 15.39
CA LEU A 465 17.09 -36.10 14.86
C LEU A 465 18.29 -35.81 15.79
N ALA A 466 18.28 -34.67 16.50
CA ALA A 466 19.30 -34.35 17.49
C ALA A 466 19.30 -35.37 18.64
N LYS A 467 18.13 -35.75 19.15
CA LYS A 467 18.00 -36.82 20.17
C LYS A 467 18.56 -38.14 19.67
N PHE A 468 18.30 -38.45 18.40
CA PHE A 468 18.84 -39.65 17.75
C PHE A 468 20.39 -39.62 17.65
N TYR A 469 20.97 -38.47 17.27
CA TYR A 469 22.43 -38.30 17.25
C TYR A 469 23.07 -38.39 18.64
N LEU A 470 22.40 -37.91 19.68
CA LEU A 470 22.86 -38.08 21.06
C LEU A 470 22.86 -39.56 21.47
N ALA A 471 21.82 -40.30 21.09
CA ALA A 471 21.75 -41.74 21.33
C ALA A 471 22.84 -42.53 20.56
N LEU A 472 23.32 -42.00 19.42
CA LEU A 472 24.47 -42.54 18.67
C LEU A 472 25.84 -42.11 19.24
N GLY A 473 25.87 -41.25 20.27
CA GLY A 473 27.11 -40.71 20.83
C GLY A 473 27.79 -39.65 19.95
N GLN A 474 27.04 -38.95 19.10
CA GLN A 474 27.55 -37.88 18.21
C GLN A 474 27.00 -36.49 18.61
N PRO A 475 27.47 -35.90 19.73
CA PRO A 475 26.93 -34.64 20.26
C PRO A 475 27.15 -33.45 19.32
N ASP A 476 28.23 -33.41 18.55
CA ASP A 476 28.54 -32.30 17.63
C ASP A 476 27.47 -32.10 16.55
N LYS A 477 26.95 -33.21 16.01
CA LYS A 477 25.85 -33.18 15.03
C LYS A 477 24.54 -32.74 15.68
N ALA A 478 24.27 -33.23 16.88
CA ALA A 478 23.07 -32.86 17.64
C ALA A 478 23.02 -31.35 17.94
N ILE A 479 24.15 -30.76 18.36
CA ILE A 479 24.26 -29.31 18.65
C ILE A 479 23.86 -28.48 17.44
N THR A 480 24.21 -28.89 16.23
CA THR A 480 23.86 -28.16 15.00
C THR A 480 22.34 -28.05 14.82
N PHE A 481 21.61 -29.15 15.05
CA PHE A 481 20.15 -29.16 14.94
C PHE A 481 19.47 -28.46 16.13
N LEU A 482 19.97 -28.65 17.36
CA LEU A 482 19.46 -27.99 18.57
C LEU A 482 19.63 -26.47 18.51
N THR A 483 20.78 -25.98 18.02
CA THR A 483 21.02 -24.54 17.83
C THR A 483 20.01 -23.95 16.83
N GLY A 484 19.73 -24.68 15.75
CA GLY A 484 18.72 -24.29 14.76
C GLY A 484 17.29 -24.25 15.33
N ALA A 485 16.95 -25.18 16.23
CA ALA A 485 15.66 -25.21 16.93
C ALA A 485 15.57 -24.08 17.97
N LEU A 486 16.61 -23.86 18.77
CA LEU A 486 16.71 -22.80 19.76
C LEU A 486 16.47 -21.42 19.15
N GLY A 487 17.13 -21.11 18.03
CA GLY A 487 16.90 -19.85 17.33
C GLY A 487 15.44 -19.67 16.91
N GLY A 488 14.76 -20.75 16.52
CA GLY A 488 13.32 -20.73 16.22
C GLY A 488 12.46 -20.45 17.46
N TYR A 489 12.75 -21.11 18.58
CA TYR A 489 12.01 -20.89 19.82
C TYR A 489 12.22 -19.49 20.40
N LEU A 490 13.43 -18.93 20.30
CA LEU A 490 13.74 -17.55 20.70
C LEU A 490 13.02 -16.53 19.80
N ASP A 491 13.05 -16.73 18.47
CA ASP A 491 12.34 -15.89 17.50
C ASP A 491 10.82 -15.92 17.74
N ASP A 492 10.27 -17.06 18.16
CA ASP A 492 8.84 -17.27 18.45
C ASP A 492 8.44 -16.95 19.91
N HIS A 493 9.38 -16.50 20.75
CA HIS A 493 9.19 -16.20 22.18
C HIS A 493 8.69 -17.38 23.03
N TRP A 494 9.08 -18.60 22.70
CA TRP A 494 8.77 -19.81 23.48
C TRP A 494 9.84 -20.05 24.54
N SER A 495 9.80 -19.29 25.64
CA SER A 495 10.86 -19.26 26.67
C SER A 495 11.13 -20.64 27.32
N SER A 496 10.09 -21.40 27.65
CA SER A 496 10.22 -22.75 28.24
C SER A 496 10.96 -23.71 27.31
N LEU A 497 10.56 -23.78 26.03
CA LEU A 497 11.18 -24.67 25.05
C LEU A 497 12.61 -24.23 24.71
N ALA A 498 12.88 -22.93 24.71
CA ALA A 498 14.23 -22.40 24.56
C ALA A 498 15.12 -22.82 25.75
N ALA A 499 14.62 -22.73 26.99
CA ALA A 499 15.33 -23.15 28.18
C ALA A 499 15.64 -24.66 28.17
N ASP A 500 14.65 -25.51 27.84
CA ASP A 500 14.83 -26.96 27.73
C ASP A 500 15.85 -27.34 26.64
N THR A 501 15.82 -26.62 25.51
CA THR A 501 16.77 -26.84 24.41
C THR A 501 18.19 -26.39 24.81
N GLN A 502 18.31 -25.29 25.55
CA GLN A 502 19.61 -24.83 26.07
C GLN A 502 20.19 -25.80 27.09
N LEU A 503 19.37 -26.39 27.97
CA LEU A 503 19.82 -27.45 28.88
C LEU A 503 20.42 -28.63 28.12
N GLN A 504 19.75 -29.09 27.05
CA GLN A 504 20.28 -30.14 26.19
C GLN A 504 21.59 -29.73 25.51
N ILE A 505 21.70 -28.49 25.02
CA ILE A 505 22.95 -27.98 24.42
C ILE A 505 24.09 -27.96 25.46
N VAL A 506 23.83 -27.50 26.69
CA VAL A 506 24.84 -27.48 27.77
C VAL A 506 25.30 -28.90 28.10
N GLU A 507 24.38 -29.86 28.15
CA GLU A 507 24.70 -31.28 28.35
C GLU A 507 25.60 -31.81 27.21
N CYS A 508 25.26 -31.50 25.96
CA CYS A 508 26.06 -31.89 24.79
C CYS A 508 27.46 -31.25 24.79
N CYS A 509 27.57 -29.99 25.22
CA CYS A 509 28.83 -29.27 25.26
C CYS A 509 29.71 -29.66 26.46
N SER A 510 29.16 -30.28 27.50
CA SER A 510 29.91 -30.68 28.70
C SER A 510 30.98 -31.75 28.44
N SER A 511 30.88 -32.49 27.32
CA SER A 511 31.87 -33.47 26.87
C SER A 511 33.01 -32.88 26.02
N SER A 512 32.94 -31.60 25.67
CA SER A 512 33.91 -30.89 24.82
C SER A 512 34.67 -29.82 25.62
N PRO A 513 35.84 -29.32 25.14
CA PRO A 513 36.54 -28.22 25.81
C PRO A 513 35.64 -26.98 25.93
N ILE A 514 35.83 -26.19 26.99
CA ILE A 514 35.04 -24.98 27.29
C ILE A 514 35.11 -24.03 26.08
N ASP A 515 33.98 -23.92 25.37
CA ASP A 515 33.78 -23.02 24.22
C ASP A 515 32.80 -21.91 24.60
N VAL A 516 32.81 -20.80 23.84
CA VAL A 516 31.88 -19.67 23.97
C VAL A 516 30.45 -20.16 24.10
N LYS A 517 30.06 -21.14 23.29
CA LYS A 517 28.70 -21.72 23.29
C LYS A 517 28.32 -22.37 24.63
N TYR A 518 29.26 -22.98 25.34
CA TYR A 518 29.00 -23.57 26.65
C TYR A 518 28.75 -22.47 27.69
N ILE A 519 29.63 -21.46 27.71
CA ILE A 519 29.55 -20.32 28.63
C ILE A 519 28.22 -19.57 28.43
N THR A 520 27.87 -19.27 27.19
CA THR A 520 26.68 -18.48 26.85
C THR A 520 25.40 -19.26 27.08
N SER A 521 25.39 -20.57 26.81
CA SER A 521 24.25 -21.42 27.13
C SER A 521 24.06 -21.55 28.65
N CYS A 522 25.13 -21.60 29.46
CA CYS A 522 25.02 -21.56 30.92
C CYS A 522 24.45 -20.23 31.41
N ALA A 523 24.89 -19.10 30.84
CA ALA A 523 24.36 -17.78 31.16
C ALA A 523 22.87 -17.65 30.80
N ALA A 524 22.47 -18.15 29.63
CA ALA A 524 21.10 -18.12 29.16
C ALA A 524 20.17 -19.02 30.00
N VAL A 525 20.63 -20.21 30.40
CA VAL A 525 19.90 -21.09 31.32
C VAL A 525 19.74 -20.42 32.70
N ALA A 526 20.80 -19.81 33.24
CA ALA A 526 20.71 -19.07 34.50
C ALA A 526 19.71 -17.90 34.43
N SER A 527 19.52 -17.33 33.24
CA SER A 527 18.63 -16.20 32.95
C SER A 527 17.22 -16.59 32.48
N SER A 528 16.92 -17.89 32.39
CA SER A 528 15.64 -18.41 31.88
C SER A 528 14.50 -18.35 32.92
N ASP A 529 13.32 -18.93 32.65
CA ASP A 529 12.20 -18.99 33.62
C ASP A 529 12.20 -20.28 34.47
N LEU A 530 13.34 -20.98 34.58
CA LEU A 530 13.47 -22.23 35.34
C LEU A 530 13.47 -22.05 36.87
N ASP A 531 13.41 -23.16 37.60
CA ASP A 531 13.45 -23.16 39.06
C ASP A 531 14.74 -22.55 39.61
N HIS A 532 14.64 -21.91 40.77
CA HIS A 532 15.73 -21.13 41.35
C HIS A 532 17.00 -21.97 41.63
N ASN A 533 16.85 -23.24 42.01
CA ASN A 533 17.98 -24.11 42.28
C ASN A 533 18.74 -24.46 41.00
N THR A 534 18.03 -24.77 39.91
CA THR A 534 18.64 -24.97 38.60
C THR A 534 19.32 -23.71 38.10
N LYS A 535 18.69 -22.53 38.26
CA LYS A 535 19.31 -21.24 37.90
C LYS A 535 20.64 -21.01 38.62
N LEU A 536 20.67 -21.19 39.95
CA LEU A 536 21.88 -21.03 40.75
C LEU A 536 22.97 -22.02 40.34
N LYS A 537 22.60 -23.27 40.07
CA LYS A 537 23.54 -24.31 39.61
C LYS A 537 24.25 -23.90 38.32
N TYR A 538 23.51 -23.40 37.33
CA TYR A 538 24.10 -22.98 36.06
C TYR A 538 24.75 -21.59 36.12
N PHE A 539 24.30 -20.72 37.02
CA PHE A 539 24.99 -19.45 37.32
C PHE A 539 26.39 -19.71 37.88
N ASN A 540 26.54 -20.61 38.86
CA ASN A 540 27.84 -20.97 39.41
C ASN A 540 28.75 -21.57 38.32
N LYS A 541 28.22 -22.47 37.47
CA LYS A 541 28.96 -22.99 36.31
C LYS A 541 29.40 -21.89 35.33
N PHE A 542 28.56 -20.88 35.11
CA PHE A 542 28.89 -19.74 34.28
C PHE A 542 30.05 -18.91 34.88
N ILE A 543 30.00 -18.60 36.18
CA ILE A 543 31.08 -17.90 36.89
C ILE A 543 32.39 -18.70 36.87
N ASP A 544 32.33 -20.00 37.18
CA ASP A 544 33.50 -20.89 37.15
C ASP A 544 34.13 -20.92 35.75
N SER A 545 33.30 -20.90 34.70
CA SER A 545 33.79 -20.90 33.32
C SER A 545 34.40 -19.56 32.92
N LEU A 546 33.85 -18.42 33.39
CA LEU A 546 34.42 -17.09 33.16
C LEU A 546 35.83 -16.95 33.78
N ASN A 547 36.01 -17.46 35.00
CA ASN A 547 37.30 -17.42 35.69
C ASN A 547 38.39 -18.27 35.01
N ASN A 548 37.98 -19.24 34.17
CA ASN A 548 38.88 -20.16 33.46
C ASN A 548 39.17 -19.73 32.01
N ILE A 549 38.71 -18.56 31.56
CA ILE A 549 39.02 -18.04 30.22
C ILE A 549 40.49 -17.60 30.16
N GLU A 550 41.24 -18.08 29.16
CA GLU A 550 42.59 -17.63 28.88
C GLU A 550 42.61 -16.12 28.58
N GLN A 551 43.46 -15.35 29.27
CA GLN A 551 43.49 -13.88 29.23
C GLN A 551 43.70 -13.27 27.83
N ASP A 552 44.18 -14.05 26.84
CA ASP A 552 44.40 -13.61 25.46
C ASP A 552 43.18 -13.79 24.52
N LYS A 553 42.11 -14.47 24.96
CA LYS A 553 40.90 -14.69 24.13
C LYS A 553 39.76 -13.80 24.60
N ASN A 554 39.52 -12.69 23.89
CA ASN A 554 38.27 -11.92 24.04
C ASN A 554 37.14 -12.65 23.33
N LEU A 555 36.30 -13.35 24.10
CA LEU A 555 35.11 -14.03 23.59
C LEU A 555 33.97 -13.02 23.43
N VAL A 556 33.12 -13.19 22.42
CA VAL A 556 31.98 -12.29 22.15
C VAL A 556 30.67 -13.07 22.15
N SER A 557 29.64 -12.57 22.83
CA SER A 557 28.26 -13.12 22.77
C SER A 557 27.18 -12.04 22.78
N ASN A 558 25.92 -12.44 22.77
CA ASN A 558 24.74 -11.58 22.86
C ASN A 558 24.45 -11.16 24.30
N LEU A 559 24.17 -9.88 24.50
CA LEU A 559 23.73 -9.33 25.79
C LEU A 559 22.35 -9.86 26.21
N ASP A 560 21.50 -10.21 25.22
CA ASP A 560 20.18 -10.81 25.43
C ASP A 560 20.28 -12.12 26.25
N ASP A 561 21.43 -12.79 26.30
CA ASP A 561 21.61 -14.03 27.07
C ASP A 561 21.53 -13.80 28.59
N ILE A 562 21.83 -12.59 29.09
CA ILE A 562 21.84 -12.27 30.53
C ILE A 562 20.72 -11.32 30.98
N GLY A 563 20.08 -10.61 30.05
CA GLY A 563 19.09 -9.59 30.38
C GLY A 563 18.68 -8.74 29.19
N ASP A 564 17.82 -7.75 29.43
CA ASP A 564 17.27 -6.89 28.38
C ASP A 564 17.56 -5.41 28.68
N ALA A 565 18.00 -4.66 27.67
CA ALA A 565 18.08 -3.20 27.74
C ALA A 565 16.69 -2.59 27.54
N LEU A 566 16.16 -1.92 28.58
CA LEU A 566 14.79 -1.38 28.59
C LEU A 566 14.72 0.01 27.97
N SER A 567 15.62 0.91 28.38
CA SER A 567 15.65 2.28 27.87
C SER A 567 17.05 2.88 28.00
N VAL A 568 17.36 3.86 27.14
CA VAL A 568 18.54 4.71 27.30
C VAL A 568 18.06 6.16 27.29
N LYS A 569 18.28 6.86 28.39
CA LYS A 569 17.86 8.26 28.57
C LYS A 569 19.08 9.16 28.42
N VAL A 570 19.05 10.03 27.42
CA VAL A 570 20.02 11.12 27.21
C VAL A 570 19.20 12.39 26.98
N GLN A 571 19.66 13.55 27.48
CA GLN A 571 18.98 14.81 27.21
C GLN A 571 19.03 15.11 25.69
N GLU A 572 17.89 15.48 25.08
CA GLU A 572 17.79 15.69 23.63
C GLU A 572 18.70 16.80 23.10
N VAL A 573 18.93 17.84 23.91
CA VAL A 573 19.81 18.96 23.59
C VAL A 573 20.76 19.19 24.75
N ASN A 574 22.06 18.96 24.51
CA ASN A 574 23.12 19.22 25.46
C ASN A 574 23.87 20.49 25.03
N ARG A 575 23.92 21.49 25.91
CA ARG A 575 24.57 22.78 25.62
C ARG A 575 26.02 22.74 26.09
N LEU A 576 26.95 23.04 25.19
CA LEU A 576 28.38 23.12 25.53
C LEU A 576 28.68 24.40 26.32
N LYS A 577 29.48 24.25 27.38
CA LYS A 577 30.20 25.36 28.02
C LYS A 577 31.50 25.63 27.24
N GLU A 578 32.14 26.77 27.51
CA GLU A 578 33.44 27.09 26.93
C GLU A 578 34.52 26.16 27.54
N GLY A 579 34.66 24.95 27.00
CA GLY A 579 35.55 23.88 27.50
C GLY A 579 35.05 22.46 27.20
N GLU A 580 35.65 21.45 27.82
CA GLU A 580 35.11 20.07 27.83
C GLU A 580 33.80 20.04 28.63
N SER A 581 32.75 19.49 28.03
CA SER A 581 31.47 19.26 28.70
C SER A 581 31.23 17.77 28.88
N GLU A 582 30.75 17.39 30.06
CA GLU A 582 30.35 16.01 30.37
C GLU A 582 28.86 15.85 30.04
N ILE A 583 28.56 14.92 29.13
CA ILE A 583 27.20 14.51 28.79
C ILE A 583 26.91 13.24 29.57
N CYS A 584 25.80 13.24 30.32
CA CYS A 584 25.36 12.09 31.09
C CYS A 584 24.20 11.38 30.39
N GLY A 585 24.29 10.05 30.32
CA GLY A 585 23.21 9.16 29.94
C GLY A 585 22.89 8.17 31.06
N VAL A 586 21.69 7.60 31.06
CA VAL A 586 21.31 6.50 31.96
C VAL A 586 20.81 5.33 31.11
N LEU A 587 21.48 4.18 31.24
CA LEU A 587 21.02 2.91 30.69
C LEU A 587 20.22 2.17 31.75
N GLU A 588 18.96 1.86 31.43
CA GLU A 588 18.08 1.06 32.26
C GLU A 588 18.12 -0.39 31.76
N PHE A 589 18.83 -1.26 32.49
CA PHE A 589 19.09 -2.64 32.10
C PHE A 589 18.46 -3.63 33.08
N ARG A 590 17.65 -4.57 32.59
CA ARG A 590 17.07 -5.63 33.40
C ARG A 590 17.95 -6.88 33.35
N SER A 591 18.67 -7.15 34.43
CA SER A 591 19.38 -8.41 34.63
C SER A 591 18.40 -9.53 35.01
N ARG A 592 18.47 -10.67 34.31
CA ARG A 592 17.70 -11.89 34.60
C ARG A 592 18.48 -12.90 35.45
N LEU A 593 19.71 -12.58 35.82
CA LEU A 593 20.58 -13.45 36.61
C LEU A 593 20.06 -13.59 38.06
N PRO A 594 20.29 -14.74 38.71
CA PRO A 594 19.83 -15.00 40.07
C PRO A 594 20.62 -14.23 41.15
N GLU A 595 21.88 -13.87 40.89
CA GLU A 595 22.76 -13.14 41.80
C GLU A 595 23.48 -11.99 41.09
N ALA A 596 24.16 -11.14 41.85
CA ALA A 596 24.87 -9.98 41.34
C ALA A 596 26.12 -10.37 40.54
N LEU A 597 26.35 -9.70 39.41
CA LEU A 597 27.50 -9.92 38.53
C LEU A 597 28.32 -8.64 38.37
N THR A 598 29.64 -8.72 38.57
CA THR A 598 30.54 -7.57 38.36
C THR A 598 30.88 -7.43 36.88
N CYS A 599 30.58 -6.27 36.30
CA CYS A 599 30.92 -5.90 34.94
C CYS A 599 32.05 -4.86 34.96
N LYS A 600 33.17 -5.17 34.29
CA LYS A 600 34.36 -4.29 34.24
C LYS A 600 34.05 -2.97 33.55
N ARG A 601 33.31 -3.03 32.44
CA ARG A 601 32.97 -1.84 31.66
C ARG A 601 31.67 -2.04 30.89
N VAL A 602 30.77 -1.07 30.98
CA VAL A 602 29.61 -0.95 30.09
C VAL A 602 29.83 0.26 29.19
N SER A 603 29.69 0.05 27.87
CA SER A 603 29.80 1.12 26.88
C SER A 603 28.67 1.10 25.88
N ILE A 604 28.30 2.28 25.36
CA ILE A 604 27.36 2.42 24.25
C ILE A 604 28.05 3.20 23.13
N SER A 605 28.18 2.61 21.95
CA SER A 605 28.80 3.27 20.81
C SER A 605 27.98 4.47 20.33
N LEU A 606 28.67 5.51 19.87
CA LEU A 606 28.10 6.74 19.35
C LEU A 606 28.54 6.92 17.90
N GLU A 607 27.57 7.15 17.02
CA GLU A 607 27.83 7.39 15.62
C GLU A 607 27.47 8.85 15.29
N LYS A 608 28.43 9.62 14.79
CA LYS A 608 28.25 11.01 14.37
C LYS A 608 27.58 11.03 13.00
N GLU A 609 26.42 11.67 12.90
CA GLU A 609 25.71 11.78 11.63
C GLU A 609 26.34 12.92 10.81
N LEU A 610 27.11 12.56 9.78
CA LEU A 610 27.71 13.53 8.86
C LEU A 610 26.60 14.22 8.06
N THR A 611 26.51 15.55 8.19
CA THR A 611 25.69 16.38 7.32
C THR A 611 26.40 16.53 5.97
N GLU A 612 26.32 15.52 5.10
CA GLU A 612 26.67 15.68 3.70
C GLU A 612 25.49 15.37 2.77
N ASN A 613 25.24 16.37 1.92
CA ASN A 613 24.43 16.40 0.71
C ASN A 613 24.00 15.03 0.15
N ASN A 614 22.69 14.81 0.12
CA ASN A 614 22.07 14.06 -0.97
C ASN A 614 20.62 14.52 -1.17
N ASP A 615 20.46 15.52 -2.04
CA ASP A 615 19.31 15.62 -2.93
C ASP A 615 19.25 14.35 -3.82
N LYS A 616 18.72 13.26 -3.25
CA LYS A 616 18.04 12.22 -4.02
C LYS A 616 16.73 11.93 -3.33
N MET A 617 15.81 12.86 -3.52
CA MET A 617 14.40 12.70 -3.19
C MET A 617 13.80 11.62 -4.11
N SER A 618 13.86 10.36 -3.66
CA SER A 618 12.92 9.35 -4.13
C SER A 618 11.55 9.72 -3.58
N SER A 619 10.62 9.97 -4.49
CA SER A 619 9.23 10.25 -4.21
C SER A 619 8.57 9.14 -3.37
N ARG A 620 8.11 9.46 -2.15
CA ARG A 620 6.83 8.96 -1.61
C ARG A 620 6.45 9.61 -0.28
N LYS A 621 5.39 10.43 -0.40
CA LYS A 621 4.30 10.72 0.55
C LYS A 621 4.66 11.39 1.89
N LYS A 622 4.24 12.67 1.96
CA LYS A 622 3.86 13.40 3.18
C LYS A 622 2.90 12.56 4.03
N GLY A 623 3.27 12.33 5.28
CA GLY A 623 2.37 11.91 6.35
C GLY A 623 2.68 12.78 7.57
N SER A 624 1.69 13.57 7.99
CA SER A 624 1.78 14.57 9.06
C SER A 624 2.22 13.98 10.39
N THR A 625 3.13 14.72 11.02
CA THR A 625 3.51 14.65 12.43
C THR A 625 2.29 14.75 13.35
N SER A 626 2.08 13.72 14.18
CA SER A 626 1.66 13.92 15.57
C SER A 626 2.31 12.84 16.44
N SER A 627 3.17 13.33 17.33
CA SER A 627 3.77 12.62 18.44
C SER A 627 2.71 12.34 19.50
N LYS A 628 2.83 11.17 20.15
CA LYS A 628 2.02 10.55 21.23
C LYS A 628 1.20 9.35 20.74
N ASN A 629 1.81 8.17 20.80
CA ASN A 629 1.21 6.93 21.33
C ASN A 629 2.24 5.79 21.24
N ILE A 630 2.55 5.19 22.39
CA ILE A 630 3.50 4.08 22.61
C ILE A 630 3.03 2.75 21.96
N PHE A 631 1.85 2.74 21.34
CA PHE A 631 1.43 1.71 20.40
C PHE A 631 0.88 2.39 19.16
N ARG A 632 1.56 2.28 18.00
CA ARG A 632 0.86 2.48 16.73
C ARG A 632 -0.23 1.41 16.68
N LYS A 633 -1.50 1.79 16.92
CA LYS A 633 -2.64 0.93 16.59
C LYS A 633 -2.44 0.48 15.14
N LEU A 634 -2.33 -0.82 14.91
CA LEU A 634 -2.40 -1.39 13.57
C LEU A 634 -3.68 -0.82 12.94
N PRO A 635 -3.62 -0.07 11.82
CA PRO A 635 -4.82 0.43 11.16
C PRO A 635 -5.50 -0.75 10.45
N LEU A 636 -6.21 -1.52 11.25
CA LEU A 636 -7.03 -2.64 10.85
C LEU A 636 -8.32 -2.08 10.25
N MET A 637 -8.66 -2.52 9.04
CA MET A 637 -9.89 -2.19 8.34
C MET A 637 -10.76 -3.44 8.24
N GLU A 638 -12.07 -3.28 8.38
CA GLU A 638 -13.03 -4.34 8.13
C GLU A 638 -13.29 -4.44 6.62
N LEU A 639 -13.10 -5.64 6.04
CA LEU A 639 -13.39 -5.95 4.65
C LEU A 639 -14.49 -7.02 4.57
N LEU A 640 -15.64 -6.63 4.07
CA LEU A 640 -16.78 -7.51 3.84
C LEU A 640 -16.75 -8.03 2.40
N ASN A 641 -16.50 -9.32 2.22
CA ASN A 641 -16.51 -9.99 0.92
C ASN A 641 -17.93 -10.48 0.62
N TYR A 642 -18.54 -9.98 -0.44
CA TYR A 642 -19.88 -10.38 -0.89
C TYR A 642 -19.78 -11.36 -2.06
N LYS A 643 -20.70 -12.34 -2.10
CA LYS A 643 -20.92 -13.22 -3.25
C LYS A 643 -21.59 -12.45 -4.40
N GLN A 644 -21.62 -13.03 -5.60
CA GLN A 644 -22.28 -12.43 -6.77
C GLN A 644 -23.77 -12.14 -6.55
N ASP A 645 -24.44 -12.88 -5.67
CA ASP A 645 -25.83 -12.69 -5.25
C ASP A 645 -26.00 -11.63 -4.13
N ARG A 646 -24.94 -10.85 -3.83
CA ARG A 646 -24.88 -9.80 -2.78
C ARG A 646 -25.07 -10.31 -1.35
N ASN A 647 -25.07 -11.62 -1.12
CA ASN A 647 -25.00 -12.18 0.23
C ASN A 647 -23.56 -12.11 0.77
N LEU A 648 -23.42 -11.84 2.07
CA LEU A 648 -22.12 -11.78 2.73
C LEU A 648 -21.47 -13.18 2.71
N ASN A 649 -20.28 -13.28 2.09
CA ASN A 649 -19.49 -14.50 2.05
C ASN A 649 -18.60 -14.64 3.28
N ALA A 650 -17.88 -13.56 3.62
CA ALA A 650 -16.95 -13.50 4.74
C ALA A 650 -16.71 -12.06 5.18
N ALA A 651 -16.50 -11.86 6.48
CA ALA A 651 -16.03 -10.62 7.07
C ALA A 651 -14.57 -10.81 7.50
N ASN A 652 -13.67 -9.97 6.98
CA ASN A 652 -12.24 -10.03 7.22
C ASN A 652 -11.74 -8.76 7.88
N ILE A 653 -10.62 -8.86 8.57
CA ILE A 653 -9.88 -7.70 9.09
C ILE A 653 -8.58 -7.60 8.28
N VAL A 654 -8.36 -6.47 7.60
CA VAL A 654 -7.27 -6.26 6.65
C VAL A 654 -6.44 -5.05 7.08
N TYR A 655 -5.12 -5.19 7.06
CA TYR A 655 -4.18 -4.09 7.25
C TYR A 655 -3.63 -3.67 5.87
N ASP A 656 -3.58 -2.36 5.60
CA ASP A 656 -3.27 -1.80 4.28
C ASP A 656 -1.80 -2.03 3.84
N GLU A 657 -0.91 -2.37 4.77
CA GLU A 657 0.50 -2.68 4.50
C GLU A 657 1.01 -3.90 5.29
N PRO A 658 0.49 -5.12 5.03
CA PRO A 658 0.84 -6.32 5.81
C PRO A 658 2.35 -6.60 5.82
N GLN A 659 3.03 -6.20 4.75
CA GLN A 659 4.48 -6.34 4.61
C GLN A 659 5.31 -5.45 5.55
N LYS A 660 4.75 -4.46 6.26
CA LYS A 660 5.54 -3.62 7.19
C LYS A 660 5.49 -4.07 8.65
N VAL A 661 4.45 -4.80 9.06
CA VAL A 661 4.24 -5.13 10.48
C VAL A 661 3.90 -6.60 10.72
N LEU A 662 3.15 -7.25 9.82
CA LEU A 662 2.75 -8.66 9.92
C LEU A 662 3.63 -9.54 9.03
N ARG A 663 4.96 -9.31 9.05
CA ARG A 663 5.90 -10.22 8.41
C ARG A 663 6.09 -11.44 9.30
N ARG A 664 5.59 -12.57 8.84
CA ARG A 664 5.98 -13.89 9.34
C ARG A 664 7.50 -14.07 9.11
N VAL A 665 8.29 -13.96 10.18
CA VAL A 665 9.77 -14.07 10.17
C VAL A 665 10.24 -15.42 9.61
N ASP A 666 9.41 -16.45 9.79
CA ASP A 666 9.65 -17.85 9.46
C ASP A 666 9.60 -18.19 7.96
N SER A 667 8.80 -17.48 7.16
CA SER A 667 8.44 -17.91 5.79
C SER A 667 9.46 -17.52 4.70
N HIS A 668 10.49 -16.74 5.04
CA HIS A 668 11.49 -16.24 4.08
C HIS A 668 12.94 -16.59 4.47
N GLY A 669 13.16 -17.54 5.39
CA GLY A 669 14.50 -18.01 5.75
C GLY A 669 15.41 -16.98 6.44
N ARG A 670 14.86 -15.83 6.87
CA ARG A 670 15.56 -14.80 7.65
C ARG A 670 15.23 -14.92 9.14
N GLY A 671 15.34 -16.13 9.72
CA GLY A 671 15.45 -16.23 11.18
C GLY A 671 16.74 -15.52 11.62
N ARG A 672 16.79 -14.99 12.85
CA ARG A 672 18.07 -14.54 13.42
C ARG A 672 19.04 -15.71 13.32
N LYS A 673 20.11 -15.59 12.53
CA LYS A 673 21.23 -16.50 12.73
C LYS A 673 21.73 -16.18 14.14
N LEU A 674 21.85 -17.18 15.01
CA LEU A 674 22.64 -17.12 16.24
C LEU A 674 24.13 -16.97 15.88
N SER A 675 24.45 -15.97 15.05
CA SER A 675 25.80 -15.58 14.70
C SER A 675 26.32 -14.65 15.78
N VAL A 676 27.58 -14.83 16.13
CA VAL A 676 28.30 -13.92 17.04
C VAL A 676 28.10 -12.48 16.57
N PRO A 677 27.61 -11.57 17.42
CA PRO A 677 27.39 -10.18 17.03
C PRO A 677 28.72 -9.54 16.61
N LEU A 678 28.72 -8.85 15.47
CA LEU A 678 29.89 -8.08 15.04
C LEU A 678 30.02 -6.85 15.94
N ARG A 679 31.23 -6.58 16.41
CA ARG A 679 31.54 -5.42 17.25
C ARG A 679 31.58 -4.15 16.40
N ASN A 680 30.75 -3.16 16.74
CA ASN A 680 30.77 -1.84 16.12
C ASN A 680 32.03 -1.03 16.53
N ASP A 681 32.20 0.14 15.93
CA ASP A 681 33.23 1.08 16.37
C ASP A 681 32.85 1.73 17.72
N PHE A 682 33.71 1.58 18.72
CA PHE A 682 33.57 2.16 20.06
C PHE A 682 34.59 3.28 20.33
N THR A 683 35.18 3.88 19.28
CA THR A 683 36.07 5.06 19.41
C THR A 683 35.37 6.22 20.11
N ILE A 684 34.11 6.49 19.76
CA ILE A 684 33.24 7.43 20.46
C ILE A 684 32.19 6.61 21.19
N CYS A 685 32.21 6.61 22.52
CA CYS A 685 31.21 5.89 23.30
C CYS A 685 30.91 6.56 24.64
N PHE A 686 29.71 6.31 25.13
CA PHE A 686 29.38 6.44 26.54
C PHE A 686 30.08 5.30 27.30
N THR A 687 30.68 5.60 28.45
CA THR A 687 31.33 4.57 29.28
C THR A 687 30.95 4.68 30.74
N SER A 688 31.02 3.54 31.41
CA SER A 688 30.94 3.40 32.86
C SER A 688 31.72 2.16 33.28
N GLU A 689 32.44 2.25 34.39
CA GLU A 689 33.42 1.25 34.82
C GLU A 689 33.03 0.63 36.15
N ASN A 690 33.35 -0.65 36.32
CA ASN A 690 33.18 -1.43 37.56
C ASN A 690 31.75 -1.36 38.14
N ILE A 691 30.78 -1.79 37.33
CA ILE A 691 29.36 -1.80 37.71
C ILE A 691 28.98 -3.17 38.26
N SER A 692 28.24 -3.20 39.36
CA SER A 692 27.60 -4.42 39.85
C SER A 692 26.18 -4.51 39.28
N LEU A 693 25.92 -5.51 38.44
CA LEU A 693 24.60 -5.81 37.87
C LEU A 693 23.83 -6.68 38.87
N ASN A 694 22.91 -6.07 39.62
CA ASN A 694 22.03 -6.78 40.54
C ASN A 694 20.88 -7.47 39.80
N PRO A 695 20.29 -8.54 40.36
CA PRO A 695 19.05 -9.13 39.81
C PRO A 695 17.93 -8.08 39.69
N GLY A 696 17.25 -8.04 38.54
CA GLY A 696 16.19 -7.06 38.27
C GLY A 696 16.67 -5.82 37.52
N ILE A 697 16.01 -4.68 37.74
CA ILE A 697 16.28 -3.44 37.00
C ILE A 697 17.47 -2.71 37.62
N ASN A 698 18.46 -2.37 36.79
CA ASN A 698 19.65 -1.61 37.15
C ASN A 698 19.65 -0.29 36.38
N GLU A 699 19.95 0.80 37.07
CA GLU A 699 20.22 2.11 36.46
C GLU A 699 21.72 2.32 36.38
N ILE A 700 22.25 2.32 35.16
CA ILE A 700 23.68 2.41 34.90
C ILE A 700 23.98 3.84 34.41
N PRO A 701 24.65 4.68 35.23
CA PRO A 701 25.07 6.01 34.81
C PRO A 701 26.21 5.89 33.81
N LEU A 702 26.09 6.59 32.69
CA LEU A 702 27.03 6.60 31.57
C LEU A 702 27.53 8.03 31.33
N ILE A 703 28.84 8.19 31.11
CA ILE A 703 29.46 9.50 30.91
C ILE A 703 30.16 9.53 29.55
N TRP A 704 29.99 10.62 28.83
CA TRP A 704 30.75 10.94 27.62
C TRP A 704 31.29 12.37 27.68
N LYS A 705 32.61 12.53 27.53
CA LYS A 705 33.27 13.84 27.51
C LYS A 705 33.49 14.30 26.08
N THR A 706 32.99 15.47 25.72
CA THR A 706 33.11 16.00 24.36
C THR A 706 33.26 17.52 24.32
N ASN A 707 33.95 17.99 23.29
CA ASN A 707 34.02 19.39 22.86
C ASN A 707 33.42 19.60 21.46
N GLU A 708 32.92 18.53 20.82
CA GLU A 708 32.44 18.54 19.45
C GLU A 708 30.93 18.79 19.37
N VAL A 709 30.56 19.76 18.52
CA VAL A 709 29.17 20.03 18.14
C VAL A 709 28.74 19.05 17.05
N GLY A 710 27.55 18.49 17.17
CA GLY A 710 27.05 17.53 16.19
C GLY A 710 25.76 16.84 16.60
N LYS A 711 25.21 16.07 15.66
CA LYS A 711 24.09 15.15 15.90
C LYS A 711 24.66 13.74 16.06
N TYR A 712 24.34 13.11 17.17
CA TYR A 712 24.83 11.78 17.53
C TYR A 712 23.66 10.79 17.63
N ARG A 713 23.90 9.55 17.18
CA ARG A 713 22.99 8.41 17.34
C ARG A 713 23.63 7.34 18.21
N LEU A 714 22.84 6.71 19.08
CA LEU A 714 23.29 5.54 19.83
C LEU A 714 23.36 4.32 18.90
N GLY A 715 24.45 3.55 18.97
CA GLY A 715 24.69 2.39 18.12
C GLY A 715 24.44 1.06 18.84
N GLN A 716 25.49 0.49 19.44
CA GLN A 716 25.52 -0.84 20.06
C GLN A 716 25.95 -0.73 21.53
N ILE A 717 25.35 -1.55 22.39
CA ILE A 717 25.72 -1.70 23.80
C ILE A 717 26.78 -2.81 23.90
N SER A 718 27.85 -2.56 24.65
CA SER A 718 28.86 -3.56 25.03
C SER A 718 28.96 -3.63 26.55
N ALA A 719 28.87 -4.84 27.11
CA ALA A 719 29.13 -5.11 28.51
C ALA A 719 30.32 -6.09 28.61
N LEU A 720 31.44 -5.61 29.11
CA LEU A 720 32.68 -6.37 29.25
C LEU A 720 32.74 -7.02 30.63
N LEU A 721 32.76 -8.35 30.63
CA LEU A 721 33.03 -9.20 31.79
C LEU A 721 34.52 -9.64 31.76
N ASP A 722 34.91 -10.52 32.68
CA ASP A 722 36.23 -11.16 32.67
C ASP A 722 36.40 -12.08 31.45
N GLY A 723 37.04 -11.57 30.39
CA GLY A 723 37.33 -12.33 29.16
C GLY A 723 36.16 -12.50 28.17
N LEU A 724 34.94 -12.07 28.55
CA LEU A 724 33.72 -12.16 27.72
C LEU A 724 33.10 -10.76 27.48
N GLU A 725 32.98 -10.36 26.23
CA GLU A 725 32.28 -9.14 25.80
C GLU A 725 30.86 -9.48 25.31
N LEU A 726 29.85 -8.92 25.95
CA LEU A 726 28.44 -9.13 25.61
C LEU A 726 27.92 -7.92 24.83
N LEU A 727 27.48 -8.15 23.59
CA LEU A 727 27.00 -7.10 22.69
C LEU A 727 25.49 -7.16 22.55
N GLY A 728 24.82 -6.01 22.66
CA GLY A 728 23.37 -5.88 22.57
C GLY A 728 22.94 -4.70 21.70
N PRO A 729 21.76 -4.79 21.07
CA PRO A 729 21.18 -3.64 20.39
C PRO A 729 20.68 -2.59 21.40
N VAL A 730 20.67 -1.32 20.99
CA VAL A 730 19.99 -0.25 21.75
C VAL A 730 18.46 -0.37 21.56
N PRO A 731 17.64 -0.22 22.63
CA PRO A 731 16.19 -0.33 22.53
C PRO A 731 15.57 0.69 21.57
N SER A 732 14.54 0.28 20.83
CA SER A 732 13.83 1.14 19.88
C SER A 732 12.76 2.01 20.55
N PRO A 733 12.56 3.28 20.15
CA PRO A 733 13.25 4.00 19.07
C PRO A 733 14.68 4.40 19.47
N ILE A 734 15.61 4.31 18.51
CA ILE A 734 17.01 4.70 18.71
C ILE A 734 17.07 6.19 19.05
N PRO A 735 17.55 6.58 20.25
CA PRO A 735 17.64 7.98 20.64
C PRO A 735 18.67 8.73 19.77
N HIS A 736 18.28 9.91 19.30
CA HIS A 736 19.18 10.90 18.75
C HIS A 736 19.28 12.08 19.71
N PHE A 737 20.47 12.64 19.85
CA PHE A 737 20.66 13.85 20.65
C PHE A 737 21.61 14.82 19.95
N PHE A 738 21.45 16.09 20.30
CA PHE A 738 22.21 17.20 19.73
C PHE A 738 23.15 17.76 20.79
N VAL A 739 24.37 18.08 20.36
CA VAL A 739 25.32 18.87 21.13
C VAL A 739 25.44 20.22 20.44
N THR A 740 25.00 21.31 21.09
CA THR A 740 24.89 22.66 20.48
C THR A 740 25.63 23.74 21.28
N ARG A 741 25.99 24.84 20.59
CA ARG A 741 26.59 26.06 21.18
C ARG A 741 25.67 27.26 20.90
N GLU A 742 25.38 28.08 21.91
CA GLU A 742 24.42 29.20 21.82
C GLU A 742 25.18 30.55 21.77
N LYS A 743 24.89 31.39 20.78
CA LYS A 743 25.56 32.70 20.61
C LYS A 743 24.96 33.77 21.55
N SER A 744 25.77 34.75 21.96
CA SER A 744 25.29 35.96 22.68
C SER A 744 24.43 36.83 21.76
N SER A 745 23.40 37.52 22.27
CA SER A 745 22.57 38.43 21.47
C SER A 745 22.21 39.72 22.20
N VAL A 746 22.00 40.82 21.47
CA VAL A 746 21.53 42.10 22.00
C VAL A 746 20.27 42.51 21.25
N GLN A 747 19.20 42.83 21.98
CA GLN A 747 17.90 43.22 21.43
C GLN A 747 17.49 44.59 21.96
N VAL A 748 16.79 45.37 21.14
CA VAL A 748 16.25 46.68 21.51
C VAL A 748 14.74 46.58 21.56
N LYS A 749 14.15 46.91 22.70
CA LYS A 749 12.71 46.86 22.95
C LYS A 749 12.18 48.26 23.22
N GLN A 750 11.09 48.63 22.57
CA GLN A 750 10.40 49.90 22.80
C GLN A 750 9.49 49.75 24.03
N ARG A 751 9.48 50.74 24.94
CA ARG A 751 8.56 50.72 26.10
C ARG A 751 7.15 51.14 25.72
N GLU A 752 7.05 52.15 24.88
CA GLU A 752 5.79 52.69 24.36
C GLU A 752 5.37 51.96 23.09
N ASN A 753 4.07 51.99 22.78
CA ASN A 753 3.51 51.30 21.61
C ASN A 753 3.95 51.93 20.28
N GLU A 754 4.33 53.21 20.29
CA GLU A 754 4.79 53.94 19.13
C GLU A 754 5.94 54.86 19.53
N LEU A 755 6.94 54.98 18.65
CA LEU A 755 7.99 55.99 18.78
C LEU A 755 7.62 57.22 17.96
N LEU A 756 7.66 58.42 18.53
CA LEU A 756 7.27 59.68 17.89
C LEU A 756 8.46 60.57 17.57
N ALA A 757 8.55 61.07 16.34
CA ALA A 757 9.58 62.04 15.97
C ALA A 757 9.24 63.43 16.52
N GLY A 758 10.24 64.13 17.04
CA GLY A 758 10.13 65.45 17.66
C GLY A 758 9.94 65.43 19.18
N LEU A 759 9.77 64.25 19.79
CA LEU A 759 9.56 64.07 21.23
C LEU A 759 10.57 63.06 21.82
N GLU A 760 11.01 63.31 23.05
CA GLU A 760 11.94 62.42 23.77
C GLU A 760 11.22 61.20 24.35
N GLN A 761 11.77 59.99 24.17
CA GLN A 761 11.17 58.71 24.60
C GLN A 761 12.21 57.74 25.18
N VAL A 762 11.77 56.72 25.93
CA VAL A 762 12.64 55.71 26.57
C VAL A 762 12.52 54.35 25.90
N ILE A 763 13.65 53.70 25.59
CA ILE A 763 13.76 52.33 25.07
C ILE A 763 14.59 51.44 26.01
N ASP A 764 14.38 50.13 25.98
CA ASP A 764 15.11 49.14 26.78
C ASP A 764 16.04 48.29 25.90
N LEU A 765 17.29 48.16 26.31
CA LEU A 765 18.32 47.34 25.69
C LEU A 765 18.50 46.04 26.47
N ILE A 766 18.30 44.90 25.82
CA ILE A 766 18.31 43.56 26.43
C ILE A 766 19.55 42.80 25.92
N VAL A 767 20.46 42.41 26.82
CA VAL A 767 21.69 41.68 26.50
C VAL A 767 21.59 40.25 27.03
N SER A 768 21.74 39.25 26.16
CA SER A 768 21.85 37.82 26.51
C SER A 768 23.27 37.29 26.25
N SER A 769 23.83 36.60 27.25
CA SER A 769 25.23 36.15 27.21
C SER A 769 25.45 34.86 26.39
N GLY A 770 24.41 34.05 26.17
CA GLY A 770 24.53 32.76 25.46
C GLY A 770 25.50 31.81 26.18
N SER A 771 26.39 31.13 25.44
CA SER A 771 27.42 30.25 26.02
C SER A 771 28.60 31.01 26.67
N TYR A 772 28.64 32.35 26.64
CA TYR A 772 29.76 33.18 27.12
C TYR A 772 29.53 33.74 28.53
N ALA A 773 30.60 34.02 29.27
CA ALA A 773 30.54 34.81 30.50
C ALA A 773 30.99 36.26 30.21
N ILE A 774 30.22 37.26 30.66
CA ILE A 774 30.56 38.69 30.46
C ILE A 774 31.04 39.28 31.79
N GLU A 775 32.27 39.78 31.82
CA GLU A 775 32.88 40.37 33.01
C GLU A 775 32.34 41.79 33.30
N LYS A 776 32.33 42.17 34.59
CA LYS A 776 31.90 43.50 35.06
C LYS A 776 32.79 44.59 34.47
N GLY A 777 32.18 45.60 33.84
CA GLY A 777 32.90 46.75 33.25
C GLY A 777 33.20 46.59 31.75
N THR A 778 32.71 45.53 31.10
CA THR A 778 32.75 45.40 29.65
C THR A 778 31.89 46.49 28.99
N THR A 779 32.41 47.21 28.00
CA THR A 779 31.69 48.33 27.37
C THR A 779 30.94 47.92 26.10
N LEU A 780 29.76 48.51 25.89
CA LEU A 780 28.94 48.44 24.69
C LEU A 780 28.90 49.83 24.03
N VAL A 781 29.35 49.94 22.79
CA VAL A 781 29.38 51.20 22.05
C VAL A 781 28.16 51.29 21.14
N ILE A 782 27.39 52.36 21.26
CA ILE A 782 26.20 52.66 20.46
C ILE A 782 26.54 53.79 19.47
N LYS A 783 26.24 53.59 18.18
CA LYS A 783 26.32 54.61 17.14
C LYS A 783 24.99 54.76 16.42
N CYS A 784 24.46 55.97 16.33
CA CYS A 784 23.16 56.27 15.74
C CYS A 784 23.28 56.93 14.37
N SER A 785 22.29 56.69 13.51
CA SER A 785 22.12 57.41 12.23
C SER A 785 21.80 58.89 12.45
N ASP A 786 22.15 59.73 11.47
CA ASP A 786 21.86 61.16 11.48
C ASP A 786 20.39 61.47 11.85
N GLY A 787 20.20 62.39 12.80
CA GLY A 787 18.88 62.80 13.29
C GLY A 787 18.33 61.99 14.47
N LEU A 788 18.98 60.89 14.87
CA LEU A 788 18.71 60.17 16.11
C LEU A 788 19.78 60.49 17.16
N GLU A 789 19.32 60.91 18.32
CA GLU A 789 20.13 61.29 19.47
C GLU A 789 19.85 60.34 20.65
N VAL A 790 20.90 59.93 21.38
CA VAL A 790 20.80 58.98 22.50
C VAL A 790 21.43 59.58 23.76
N ILE A 791 20.80 59.33 24.89
CA ILE A 791 21.28 59.74 26.21
C ILE A 791 21.43 58.48 27.06
N SER A 792 22.68 58.19 27.48
CA SER A 792 23.06 56.93 28.16
C SER A 792 22.94 56.96 29.69
N ASP A 793 22.91 58.14 30.31
CA ASP A 793 22.75 58.30 31.76
C ASP A 793 21.47 59.08 32.07
N LEU A 794 20.73 58.66 33.10
CA LEU A 794 19.46 59.27 33.51
C LEU A 794 19.65 60.56 34.37
N THR A 795 20.82 61.18 34.31
CA THR A 795 21.13 62.45 35.00
C THR A 795 20.95 63.63 34.04
N ASP A 796 20.33 64.72 34.51
CA ASP A 796 19.85 65.84 33.68
C ASP A 796 20.93 66.68 32.97
N ASP A 797 22.23 66.40 33.19
CA ASP A 797 23.36 67.21 32.71
C ASP A 797 24.23 66.54 31.62
N CYS A 798 23.78 65.45 30.98
CA CYS A 798 24.55 64.79 29.92
C CYS A 798 24.35 65.41 28.52
N PRO A 799 25.43 65.61 27.73
CA PRO A 799 25.33 66.14 26.38
C PRO A 799 24.69 65.11 25.44
N VAL A 800 23.71 65.57 24.68
CA VAL A 800 23.03 64.79 23.65
C VAL A 800 24.00 64.48 22.50
N SER A 801 24.25 63.21 22.21
CA SER A 801 25.20 62.79 21.18
C SER A 801 24.64 61.69 20.26
N SER A 802 25.24 61.54 19.08
CA SER A 802 24.96 60.43 18.15
C SER A 802 25.71 59.14 18.50
N THR A 803 26.56 59.17 19.53
CA THR A 803 27.36 58.03 19.99
C THR A 803 27.41 57.96 21.51
N ALA A 804 27.12 56.79 22.08
CA ALA A 804 27.11 56.57 23.53
C ALA A 804 27.86 55.29 23.93
N GLU A 805 28.51 55.29 25.09
CA GLU A 805 29.21 54.11 25.64
C GLU A 805 28.55 53.68 26.95
N ILE A 806 28.19 52.39 27.06
CA ILE A 806 27.49 51.83 28.23
C ILE A 806 28.34 50.74 28.87
N SER A 807 28.51 50.79 30.19
CA SER A 807 29.21 49.75 30.96
C SER A 807 28.25 48.65 31.41
N LEU A 808 28.57 47.37 31.13
CA LEU A 808 27.74 46.22 31.49
C LEU A 808 28.06 45.64 32.88
N PRO A 809 27.06 45.12 33.61
CA PRO A 809 27.27 44.33 34.83
C PRO A 809 27.80 42.92 34.50
N HIS A 810 28.20 42.16 35.53
CA HIS A 810 28.65 40.76 35.36
C HIS A 810 27.47 39.84 35.01
N ILE A 811 27.56 39.06 33.92
CA ILE A 811 26.50 38.17 33.41
C ILE A 811 27.05 36.75 33.25
N LYS A 812 26.43 35.76 33.88
CA LYS A 812 26.83 34.34 33.75
C LYS A 812 26.42 33.79 32.37
N PRO A 813 26.99 32.67 31.89
CA PRO A 813 26.47 31.98 30.71
C PRO A 813 24.99 31.66 30.87
N PHE A 814 24.22 31.94 29.82
CA PHE A 814 22.76 31.78 29.71
C PHE A 814 21.90 32.73 30.56
N ASP A 815 22.46 33.83 31.09
CA ASP A 815 21.73 34.90 31.80
C ASP A 815 21.42 36.11 30.89
N LEU A 816 20.52 37.00 31.36
CA LEU A 816 20.00 38.16 30.63
C LEU A 816 19.94 39.42 31.51
N VAL A 817 20.23 40.60 30.91
CA VAL A 817 20.20 41.92 31.56
C VAL A 817 19.43 42.93 30.69
N THR A 818 18.72 43.89 31.32
CA THR A 818 17.97 44.97 30.65
C THR A 818 18.44 46.35 31.12
N LEU A 819 18.67 47.28 30.19
CA LEU A 819 19.20 48.63 30.43
C LEU A 819 18.34 49.71 29.74
N PRO A 820 17.85 50.75 30.45
CA PRO A 820 17.04 51.82 29.85
C PRO A 820 17.89 52.90 29.15
N LEU A 821 17.39 53.46 28.04
CA LEU A 821 18.02 54.53 27.24
C LEU A 821 16.99 55.58 26.79
N ARG A 822 17.32 56.87 26.84
CA ARG A 822 16.49 57.95 26.26
C ARG A 822 16.91 58.23 24.82
N VAL A 823 15.94 58.41 23.94
CA VAL A 823 16.14 58.66 22.50
C VAL A 823 15.28 59.82 22.00
N LEU A 824 15.83 60.63 21.09
CA LEU A 824 15.14 61.73 20.42
C LEU A 824 15.40 61.66 18.91
N ALA A 825 14.33 61.55 18.11
CA ALA A 825 14.41 61.65 16.65
C ALA A 825 13.94 63.04 16.20
N LYS A 826 14.75 63.76 15.41
CA LYS A 826 14.37 65.10 14.90
C LYS A 826 13.26 65.00 13.85
N LEU A 827 12.23 65.85 13.96
CA LEU A 827 11.16 65.96 12.96
C LEU A 827 11.53 66.98 11.88
N PRO A 828 11.86 66.57 10.63
CA PRO A 828 12.14 67.50 9.55
C PRO A 828 10.86 68.21 9.05
N PRO A 829 10.99 69.37 8.38
CA PRO A 829 9.85 70.01 7.73
C PRO A 829 9.21 69.09 6.69
N GLN A 830 7.88 68.98 6.73
CA GLN A 830 7.13 68.04 5.90
C GLN A 830 6.62 68.65 4.60
N ARG A 831 6.26 67.79 3.65
CA ARG A 831 5.41 68.06 2.49
C ARG A 831 4.21 67.11 2.50
N GLU A 832 3.15 67.47 1.79
CA GLU A 832 1.90 66.69 1.72
C GLU A 832 2.11 65.19 1.37
N LYS A 833 3.11 64.91 0.53
CA LYS A 833 3.41 63.56 0.01
C LYS A 833 4.48 62.81 0.82
N ASP A 834 5.04 63.42 1.86
CA ASP A 834 6.12 62.78 2.62
C ASP A 834 5.59 61.58 3.44
N PRO A 835 6.40 60.52 3.58
CA PRO A 835 6.03 59.37 4.40
C PRO A 835 5.94 59.80 5.88
N THR A 836 4.96 59.25 6.59
CA THR A 836 4.74 59.53 8.02
C THR A 836 5.72 58.78 8.92
N ALA A 837 6.47 57.81 8.39
CA ALA A 837 7.46 57.03 9.14
C ALA A 837 8.88 57.51 8.85
N ILE A 838 9.66 57.72 9.91
CA ILE A 838 11.06 58.14 9.92
C ILE A 838 11.87 56.99 10.51
N ASN A 839 12.69 56.34 9.67
CA ASN A 839 13.49 55.20 10.09
C ASN A 839 14.90 55.65 10.46
N HIS A 840 15.36 55.22 11.63
CA HIS A 840 16.73 55.42 12.12
C HIS A 840 17.39 54.08 12.40
N LYS A 841 18.73 54.05 12.33
CA LYS A 841 19.53 52.86 12.62
C LYS A 841 20.40 53.10 13.84
N MET A 842 20.48 52.09 14.70
CA MET A 842 21.35 52.06 15.87
C MET A 842 22.29 50.86 15.76
N ILE A 843 23.59 51.12 15.67
CA ILE A 843 24.66 50.12 15.59
C ILE A 843 25.22 49.91 17.00
N LEU A 844 25.24 48.66 17.44
CA LEU A 844 25.65 48.20 18.77
C LEU A 844 26.91 47.33 18.63
N SER A 845 28.08 47.89 18.94
CA SER A 845 29.36 47.19 18.83
C SER A 845 29.69 46.48 20.16
N CYS A 846 29.58 45.14 20.17
CA CYS A 846 29.75 44.31 21.37
C CYS A 846 31.22 43.88 21.53
N GLN A 847 31.90 44.34 22.58
CA GLN A 847 33.34 44.09 22.78
C GLN A 847 33.68 42.63 23.16
N TRP A 848 32.76 41.89 23.79
CA TRP A 848 33.00 40.52 24.26
C TRP A 848 32.87 39.44 23.17
N CYS A 849 32.09 39.69 22.12
CA CYS A 849 31.91 38.75 20.99
C CYS A 849 32.48 39.26 19.66
N LYS A 850 32.99 40.51 19.61
CA LYS A 850 33.53 41.15 18.40
C LYS A 850 32.55 41.18 17.22
N GLU A 851 31.25 41.20 17.50
CA GLU A 851 30.17 41.32 16.50
C GLU A 851 29.50 42.70 16.63
N GLU A 852 29.08 43.26 15.48
CA GLU A 852 28.24 44.46 15.41
C GLU A 852 26.79 44.06 15.17
N MET A 853 25.89 44.57 16.01
CA MET A 853 24.44 44.31 15.91
C MET A 853 23.74 45.59 15.45
N ILE A 854 22.79 45.48 14.52
CA ILE A 854 22.06 46.64 13.99
C ILE A 854 20.60 46.55 14.43
N ALA A 855 20.11 47.60 15.08
CA ALA A 855 18.71 47.77 15.46
C ALA A 855 18.05 48.88 14.62
N ASP A 856 16.98 48.53 13.91
CA ASP A 856 16.17 49.47 13.15
C ASP A 856 15.06 50.06 14.05
N LEU A 857 15.05 51.38 14.20
CA LEU A 857 14.04 52.14 14.96
C LEU A 857 13.13 52.91 14.00
N LYS A 858 11.82 52.78 14.18
CA LYS A 858 10.82 53.45 13.34
C LYS A 858 10.03 54.46 14.16
N PHE A 859 10.27 55.74 13.90
CA PHE A 859 9.54 56.85 14.48
C PHE A 859 8.39 57.28 13.57
N GLN A 860 7.27 57.73 14.14
CA GLN A 860 6.13 58.27 13.41
C GLN A 860 6.07 59.78 13.59
N ALA A 861 5.68 60.49 12.53
CA ALA A 861 5.37 61.91 12.62
C ALA A 861 4.07 62.12 13.39
N PRO A 862 4.05 63.02 14.39
CA PRO A 862 2.87 63.23 15.24
C PRO A 862 1.67 63.86 14.50
N LEU A 863 1.94 64.59 13.41
CA LEU A 863 0.99 65.47 12.72
C LEU A 863 1.18 65.36 11.20
N LYS A 864 0.09 65.51 10.44
CA LYS A 864 0.12 65.61 8.97
C LYS A 864 -0.82 66.70 8.48
N SER A 865 -0.40 67.48 7.48
CA SER A 865 -1.20 68.57 6.92
C SER A 865 -1.47 68.38 5.42
N VAL A 866 -2.70 68.67 4.98
CA VAL A 866 -3.15 68.57 3.58
C VAL A 866 -3.88 69.85 3.17
N MET A 867 -3.59 70.39 1.98
CA MET A 867 -4.22 71.60 1.45
C MET A 867 -5.21 71.29 0.33
N ARG A 868 -6.39 71.93 0.33
CA ARG A 868 -7.37 71.86 -0.75
C ARG A 868 -7.74 73.26 -1.27
N LEU A 869 -7.85 73.40 -2.59
CA LEU A 869 -8.31 74.61 -3.28
C LEU A 869 -9.79 74.51 -3.62
N HIS A 870 -10.58 75.49 -3.18
CA HIS A 870 -11.99 75.64 -3.56
C HIS A 870 -12.17 76.89 -4.43
N THR A 871 -13.02 76.78 -5.46
CA THR A 871 -13.21 77.82 -6.48
C THR A 871 -14.67 78.24 -6.58
N ALA A 872 -14.92 79.55 -6.49
CA ALA A 872 -16.23 80.15 -6.74
C ALA A 872 -16.06 81.26 -7.78
N LEU A 873 -16.37 80.97 -9.05
CA LEU A 873 -16.02 81.83 -10.19
C LEU A 873 -14.55 82.28 -10.11
N TYR A 874 -14.29 83.56 -9.83
CA TYR A 874 -12.93 84.11 -9.72
C TYR A 874 -12.29 83.91 -8.33
N ARG A 875 -13.07 83.82 -7.25
CA ARG A 875 -12.54 83.73 -5.87
C ARG A 875 -11.96 82.35 -5.58
N LYS A 876 -10.90 82.31 -4.76
CA LYS A 876 -10.16 81.10 -4.40
C LYS A 876 -10.02 81.00 -2.88
N PHE A 877 -10.28 79.81 -2.35
CA PHE A 877 -10.21 79.52 -0.91
C PHE A 877 -9.29 78.33 -0.66
N LEU A 878 -8.33 78.49 0.25
CA LEU A 878 -7.37 77.47 0.64
C LEU A 878 -7.79 76.87 1.99
N GLN A 879 -8.01 75.56 2.01
CA GLN A 879 -8.32 74.81 3.22
C GLN A 879 -7.11 73.95 3.60
N VAL A 880 -6.42 74.25 4.71
CA VAL A 880 -5.41 73.34 5.29
C VAL A 880 -6.07 72.51 6.37
N THR A 881 -5.98 71.19 6.25
CA THR A 881 -6.46 70.23 7.24
C THR A 881 -5.27 69.58 7.91
N VAL A 882 -5.13 69.78 9.22
CA VAL A 882 -4.13 69.12 10.06
C VAL A 882 -4.78 67.91 10.72
N THR A 883 -4.14 66.75 10.62
CA THR A 883 -4.60 65.48 11.18
C THR A 883 -3.62 65.01 12.24
N GLY A 884 -4.12 64.69 13.44
CA GLY A 884 -3.33 64.02 14.49
C GLY A 884 -3.10 62.56 14.11
N LEU A 885 -1.85 62.10 14.17
CA LEU A 885 -1.46 60.74 13.78
C LEU A 885 -0.98 59.88 14.95
N SER A 886 -0.87 60.47 16.13
CA SER A 886 -0.36 59.81 17.33
C SER A 886 -1.44 59.69 18.41
N SER A 887 -1.31 58.67 19.24
CA SER A 887 -2.03 58.50 20.50
C SER A 887 -1.68 59.57 21.56
N CYS A 888 -0.54 60.24 21.43
CA CYS A 888 -0.15 61.37 22.26
C CYS A 888 -1.06 62.58 21.97
N ARG A 889 -1.62 63.16 23.04
CA ARG A 889 -2.42 64.39 22.95
C ARG A 889 -1.51 65.59 22.77
N LEU A 890 -1.70 66.31 21.66
CA LEU A 890 -0.85 67.45 21.32
C LEU A 890 -1.66 68.75 21.38
N MET A 891 -1.15 69.71 22.13
CA MET A 891 -1.68 71.07 22.14
C MET A 891 -1.04 71.85 20.99
N ILE A 892 -1.87 72.32 20.06
CA ILE A 892 -1.48 73.12 18.90
C ILE A 892 -1.82 74.59 19.12
N THR A 893 -0.86 75.46 18.82
CA THR A 893 -1.00 76.93 18.87
C THR A 893 -0.39 77.60 17.64
N SER A 894 -0.75 78.87 17.41
CA SER A 894 -0.04 79.74 16.46
C SER A 894 -0.01 79.28 15.00
N ALA A 895 -1.12 78.75 14.46
CA ALA A 895 -1.20 78.31 13.06
C ALA A 895 -1.11 79.49 12.07
N GLN A 896 -0.13 79.44 11.17
CA GLN A 896 0.12 80.46 10.16
C GLN A 896 0.31 79.84 8.77
N LEU A 897 -0.11 80.56 7.73
CA LEU A 897 0.09 80.18 6.33
C LEU A 897 0.68 81.39 5.59
N ILE A 898 1.91 81.26 5.10
CA ILE A 898 2.68 82.35 4.49
C ILE A 898 3.10 81.94 3.08
N ALA A 899 2.98 82.83 2.09
CA ALA A 899 3.56 82.61 0.77
C ALA A 899 5.05 82.98 0.77
N THR A 900 5.94 82.07 0.38
CA THR A 900 7.39 82.26 0.52
C THR A 900 8.11 82.73 -0.74
N ASN A 901 7.50 82.60 -1.92
CA ASN A 901 8.14 82.87 -3.20
C ASN A 901 7.60 84.08 -3.98
N THR A 902 6.74 84.90 -3.37
CA THR A 902 6.13 86.07 -4.01
C THR A 902 5.95 87.21 -3.00
N ASP A 903 6.12 88.47 -3.43
CA ASP A 903 5.85 89.64 -2.57
C ASP A 903 4.35 89.88 -2.29
N LEU A 904 3.42 89.07 -2.84
CA LEU A 904 1.96 89.16 -2.62
C LEU A 904 1.32 87.80 -2.94
N PRO A 905 0.53 87.21 -2.01
CA PRO A 905 -0.88 87.58 -1.93
C PRO A 905 -1.35 87.88 -0.48
N VAL A 906 -2.36 88.75 -0.33
CA VAL A 906 -3.03 88.96 0.96
C VAL A 906 -3.85 87.72 1.30
N ILE A 907 -3.24 86.79 2.04
CA ILE A 907 -3.92 85.60 2.57
C ILE A 907 -4.75 86.06 3.77
N LYS A 908 -6.06 86.23 3.57
CA LYS A 908 -6.96 86.59 4.67
C LYS A 908 -7.40 85.32 5.38
N SER A 909 -7.00 85.17 6.65
CA SER A 909 -7.54 84.11 7.50
C SER A 909 -9.04 84.36 7.71
N LEU A 910 -9.86 83.37 7.39
CA LEU A 910 -11.32 83.47 7.51
C LEU A 910 -11.81 83.06 8.92
N LYS A 911 -10.92 82.97 9.93
CA LYS A 911 -11.27 82.61 11.31
C LYS A 911 -11.36 83.83 12.24
N ALA A 912 -12.45 83.87 13.02
CA ALA A 912 -12.76 84.89 14.03
C ALA A 912 -12.10 84.67 15.42
N SER A 913 -11.24 83.65 15.59
CA SER A 913 -10.61 83.29 16.88
C SER A 913 -9.10 83.12 16.75
N MET A 914 -8.37 84.24 16.77
CA MET A 914 -6.90 84.23 16.84
C MET A 914 -6.47 83.88 18.29
N GLY A 915 -5.76 82.75 18.48
CA GLY A 915 -4.98 82.49 19.70
C GLY A 915 -5.49 81.47 20.73
N GLN A 916 -6.62 80.78 20.51
CA GLN A 916 -7.03 79.71 21.44
C GLN A 916 -6.25 78.40 21.17
N PRO A 917 -5.64 77.77 22.20
CA PRO A 917 -4.98 76.47 22.05
C PRO A 917 -6.01 75.39 21.71
N GLN A 918 -5.70 74.55 20.74
CA GLN A 918 -6.54 73.42 20.34
C GLN A 918 -5.81 72.11 20.57
N VAL A 919 -6.48 71.12 21.16
CA VAL A 919 -5.92 69.79 21.35
C VAL A 919 -6.28 68.93 20.15
N ILE A 920 -5.28 68.31 19.53
CA ILE A 920 -5.47 67.30 18.48
C ILE A 920 -5.16 65.92 19.07
N GLU A 921 -6.00 64.96 18.74
CA GLU A 921 -5.85 63.54 19.08
C GLU A 921 -5.76 62.73 17.78
N ASN A 922 -5.43 61.44 17.91
CA ASN A 922 -5.35 60.54 16.77
C ASN A 922 -6.64 60.56 15.93
N GLY A 923 -6.53 60.83 14.63
CA GLY A 923 -7.63 60.85 13.68
C GLY A 923 -8.49 62.12 13.68
N LEU A 924 -8.29 63.06 14.62
CA LEU A 924 -9.00 64.34 14.60
C LEU A 924 -8.44 65.26 13.51
N ASN A 925 -9.35 65.89 12.76
CA ASN A 925 -9.03 66.79 11.66
C ASN A 925 -9.34 68.24 12.04
N LEU A 926 -8.31 69.07 12.11
CA LEU A 926 -8.44 70.51 12.24
C LEU A 926 -8.41 71.17 10.85
N SER A 927 -9.56 71.61 10.34
CA SER A 927 -9.64 72.42 9.12
C SER A 927 -9.50 73.91 9.41
N LEU A 928 -8.60 74.56 8.69
CA LEU A 928 -8.31 75.97 8.70
C LEU A 928 -8.53 76.50 7.27
N LEU A 929 -9.18 77.66 7.12
CA LEU A 929 -9.58 78.22 5.83
C LEU A 929 -9.03 79.63 5.66
N TRP A 930 -8.45 79.90 4.50
CA TRP A 930 -7.96 81.21 4.09
C TRP A 930 -8.54 81.61 2.73
N GLU A 931 -8.82 82.88 2.54
CA GLU A 931 -9.14 83.45 1.22
C GLU A 931 -7.85 83.90 0.53
N LEU A 932 -7.69 83.48 -0.73
CA LEU A 932 -6.59 83.86 -1.59
C LEU A 932 -7.08 84.93 -2.57
N ASP A 933 -6.57 86.15 -2.43
CA ASP A 933 -6.85 87.25 -3.35
C ASP A 933 -5.90 87.22 -4.56
N ILE A 934 -6.46 87.09 -5.77
CA ILE A 934 -5.73 86.89 -7.04
C ILE A 934 -6.06 88.02 -8.03
N SER A 935 -6.89 89.01 -7.66
CA SER A 935 -7.46 89.99 -8.60
C SER A 935 -6.42 90.84 -9.35
N ASN A 936 -5.20 90.98 -8.81
CA ASN A 936 -4.17 91.89 -9.33
C ASN A 936 -3.01 91.18 -10.08
N PHE A 937 -3.09 89.86 -10.35
CA PHE A 937 -1.94 89.09 -10.85
C PHE A 937 -1.98 88.80 -12.38
N GLN A 938 -1.04 89.41 -13.11
CA GLN A 938 -0.97 89.38 -14.59
C GLN A 938 -0.10 88.25 -15.18
N ASN A 939 0.73 87.53 -14.40
CA ASN A 939 1.50 86.38 -14.88
C ASN A 939 0.79 85.06 -14.51
N LEU A 940 0.39 84.25 -15.49
CA LEU A 940 -0.59 83.16 -15.28
C LEU A 940 0.03 81.79 -14.87
N ASN A 941 1.36 81.60 -14.89
CA ASN A 941 1.97 80.27 -14.88
C ASN A 941 2.90 79.94 -13.69
N ASP A 942 2.98 80.78 -12.66
CA ASP A 942 3.87 80.54 -11.52
C ASP A 942 3.22 79.71 -10.40
N VAL A 943 3.99 78.76 -9.85
CA VAL A 943 3.67 77.98 -8.65
C VAL A 943 3.72 78.90 -7.44
N ILE A 944 2.67 78.95 -6.60
CA ILE A 944 2.71 79.67 -5.32
C ILE A 944 3.19 78.69 -4.25
N LYS A 945 4.34 78.97 -3.62
CA LYS A 945 4.88 78.17 -2.51
C LYS A 945 4.32 78.71 -1.19
N LEU A 946 3.71 77.84 -0.41
CA LEU A 946 3.04 78.16 0.84
C LEU A 946 3.67 77.39 1.99
N ASP A 947 4.11 78.10 3.01
CA ASP A 947 4.66 77.54 4.24
C ASP A 947 3.59 77.61 5.33
N PHE A 948 3.15 76.43 5.77
CA PHE A 948 2.29 76.27 6.93
C PHE A 948 3.14 75.95 8.15
N SER A 949 2.96 76.71 9.23
CA SER A 949 3.65 76.46 10.50
C SER A 949 2.71 76.54 11.68
N MET A 950 3.00 75.76 12.71
CA MET A 950 2.30 75.78 13.99
C MET A 950 3.19 75.24 15.10
N ASP A 951 2.95 75.66 16.33
CA ASP A 951 3.67 75.14 17.50
C ASP A 951 2.88 73.99 18.12
N TYR A 952 3.57 72.96 18.59
CA TYR A 952 2.98 71.81 19.28
C TYR A 952 3.77 71.44 20.54
N SER A 953 3.06 70.95 21.56
CA SER A 953 3.65 70.39 22.77
C SER A 953 2.80 69.23 23.29
N PRO A 954 3.41 68.21 23.92
CA PRO A 954 2.66 67.13 24.57
C PRO A 954 1.85 67.67 25.76
N VAL A 955 0.66 67.10 25.97
CA VAL A 955 -0.20 67.44 27.11
C VAL A 955 -0.03 66.37 28.19
N ASP A 956 0.68 66.70 29.26
CA ASP A 956 0.78 65.82 30.43
C ASP A 956 -0.55 65.80 31.19
N SER A 957 -1.06 64.59 31.45
CA SER A 957 -2.36 64.39 32.11
C SER A 957 -2.28 64.49 33.64
N ASP A 958 -1.09 64.46 34.23
CA ASP A 958 -0.89 64.37 35.67
C ASP A 958 0.25 65.30 36.14
N THR A 959 -0.05 66.58 36.42
CA THR A 959 0.58 67.44 37.46
C THR A 959 0.15 68.91 37.30
N GLN A 960 -0.28 69.55 38.39
CA GLN A 960 -0.59 70.99 38.47
C GLN A 960 0.66 71.86 38.71
N ASP A 961 1.87 71.35 38.43
CA ASP A 961 3.12 72.08 38.68
C ASP A 961 3.53 72.94 37.47
N MET A 962 3.34 74.25 37.62
CA MET A 962 3.58 75.29 36.62
C MET A 962 5.06 75.60 36.33
N ASN A 963 6.01 74.68 36.60
CA ASN A 963 7.45 74.97 36.45
C ASN A 963 8.29 73.94 35.67
N ILE A 964 7.68 72.95 35.02
CA ILE A 964 8.41 72.11 34.04
C ILE A 964 8.39 72.85 32.69
N ARG A 965 9.58 73.10 32.12
CA ARG A 965 9.73 73.70 30.78
C ARG A 965 8.91 72.89 29.78
N LYS A 966 7.74 73.40 29.36
CA LYS A 966 6.98 72.81 28.25
C LYS A 966 7.88 72.84 27.01
N GLU A 967 8.28 71.69 26.51
CA GLU A 967 9.02 71.58 25.25
C GLU A 967 8.10 71.96 24.09
N VAL A 968 8.08 73.26 23.77
CA VAL A 968 7.39 73.74 22.59
C VAL A 968 8.23 73.40 21.37
N ARG A 969 7.68 72.56 20.50
CA ARG A 969 8.30 72.16 19.23
C ARG A 969 7.55 72.83 18.09
N ASN A 970 8.26 73.13 17.00
CA ASN A 970 7.67 73.79 15.83
C ASN A 970 7.41 72.77 14.72
N TYR A 971 6.18 72.72 14.23
CA TYR A 971 5.77 71.92 13.07
C TYR A 971 5.74 72.80 11.82
N LYS A 972 6.31 72.30 10.71
CA LYS A 972 6.34 72.99 9.42
C LYS A 972 5.91 72.05 8.30
N CYS A 973 5.02 72.52 7.43
CA CYS A 973 4.59 71.82 6.22
C CYS A 973 4.61 72.77 5.01
N HIS A 974 5.21 72.35 3.91
CA HIS A 974 5.28 73.14 2.67
C HIS A 974 4.24 72.64 1.65
N PHE A 975 3.57 73.56 0.96
CA PHE A 975 2.60 73.29 -0.09
C PHE A 975 2.92 74.07 -1.37
N ASP A 976 2.64 73.47 -2.53
CA ASP A 976 2.79 74.09 -3.85
C ASP A 976 1.40 74.23 -4.50
N LEU A 977 0.98 75.46 -4.79
CA LEU A 977 -0.30 75.76 -5.45
C LEU A 977 -0.09 76.11 -6.92
N GLN A 978 -0.71 75.33 -7.81
CA GLN A 978 -0.65 75.49 -9.27
C GLN A 978 -2.04 75.47 -9.88
N ASN A 979 -2.18 75.91 -11.14
CA ASN A 979 -3.42 75.78 -11.93
C ASN A 979 -4.67 76.31 -11.21
N TYR A 980 -4.51 77.42 -10.48
CA TYR A 980 -5.56 77.98 -9.65
C TYR A 980 -6.52 78.89 -10.43
N LYS A 981 -6.31 79.15 -11.73
CA LYS A 981 -7.16 80.04 -12.54
C LYS A 981 -8.28 79.29 -13.25
N THR A 982 -9.48 79.87 -13.28
CA THR A 982 -10.67 79.26 -13.86
C THR A 982 -10.73 79.50 -15.37
N LEU A 983 -10.62 78.42 -16.15
CA LEU A 983 -10.56 78.42 -17.62
C LEU A 983 -11.92 78.17 -18.28
N PHE A 984 -12.71 77.24 -17.73
CA PHE A 984 -13.99 76.83 -18.30
C PHE A 984 -15.12 76.95 -17.30
N VAL A 985 -16.27 77.42 -17.78
CA VAL A 985 -17.54 77.40 -17.06
C VAL A 985 -18.47 76.41 -17.73
N VAL A 986 -18.99 75.47 -16.95
CA VAL A 986 -19.91 74.43 -17.42
C VAL A 986 -21.29 74.68 -16.84
N THR A 987 -22.27 74.78 -17.73
CA THR A 987 -23.67 74.98 -17.39
C THR A 987 -24.52 73.87 -18.02
N CYS A 988 -25.41 73.28 -17.23
CA CYS A 988 -26.37 72.28 -17.71
C CYS A 988 -27.80 72.78 -17.51
N SER A 989 -28.69 72.48 -18.45
CA SER A 989 -30.14 72.67 -18.35
C SER A 989 -30.88 71.50 -19.00
N LEU A 990 -32.12 71.25 -18.60
CA LEU A 990 -32.92 70.12 -19.06
C LEU A 990 -34.25 70.60 -19.65
N GLU A 991 -34.63 70.08 -20.81
CA GLU A 991 -35.91 70.32 -21.49
C GLU A 991 -36.67 68.99 -21.70
N PRO A 992 -38.02 68.97 -21.64
CA PRO A 992 -38.81 67.76 -21.88
C PRO A 992 -38.82 67.35 -23.38
N GLY A 993 -39.15 66.08 -23.67
CA GLY A 993 -39.16 65.53 -25.03
C GLY A 993 -40.24 66.14 -25.95
N LYS A 994 -40.04 66.05 -27.27
CA LYS A 994 -40.86 66.76 -28.30
C LYS A 994 -42.38 66.53 -28.22
N ASP A 995 -42.81 65.43 -27.61
CA ASP A 995 -44.23 65.04 -27.51
C ASP A 995 -44.82 65.27 -26.09
N THR A 996 -44.09 65.96 -25.19
CA THR A 996 -44.49 66.17 -23.78
C THR A 996 -44.11 67.56 -23.25
N ASP A 997 -45.02 68.23 -22.53
CA ASP A 997 -44.75 69.57 -21.95
C ASP A 997 -43.95 69.55 -20.64
N PHE A 998 -43.80 68.39 -19.98
CA PHE A 998 -43.16 68.25 -18.66
C PHE A 998 -42.23 67.04 -18.58
N CYS A 999 -41.13 67.15 -17.83
CA CYS A 999 -40.22 66.03 -17.55
C CYS A 999 -40.92 65.02 -16.64
N ARG A 1000 -41.18 63.81 -17.14
CA ARG A 1000 -41.81 62.71 -16.39
C ARG A 1000 -40.88 61.50 -16.27
N VAL A 1001 -41.03 60.76 -15.18
CA VAL A 1001 -40.33 59.48 -14.99
C VAL A 1001 -40.62 58.57 -16.18
N GLY A 1002 -39.57 58.02 -16.78
CA GLY A 1002 -39.69 57.13 -17.94
C GLY A 1002 -39.83 57.83 -19.30
N THR A 1003 -39.86 59.17 -19.36
CA THR A 1003 -39.93 59.92 -20.63
C THR A 1003 -38.55 60.48 -21.03
N MET A 1004 -38.25 60.49 -22.33
CA MET A 1004 -36.99 61.05 -22.84
C MET A 1004 -36.99 62.57 -22.72
N CYS A 1005 -35.98 63.12 -22.08
CA CYS A 1005 -35.72 64.55 -21.92
C CYS A 1005 -34.39 64.92 -22.61
N GLN A 1006 -34.26 66.18 -23.03
CA GLN A 1006 -33.05 66.71 -23.65
C GLN A 1006 -32.22 67.48 -22.63
N LEU A 1007 -31.04 66.97 -22.29
CA LEU A 1007 -30.03 67.64 -21.48
C LEU A 1007 -29.15 68.51 -22.37
N HIS A 1008 -29.26 69.82 -22.22
CA HIS A 1008 -28.40 70.80 -22.86
C HIS A 1008 -27.20 71.10 -21.97
N LEU A 1009 -26.02 70.76 -22.48
CA LEU A 1009 -24.73 71.08 -21.91
C LEU A 1009 -24.13 72.25 -22.67
N GLU A 1010 -23.88 73.36 -21.97
CA GLU A 1010 -23.16 74.52 -22.46
C GLU A 1010 -21.77 74.59 -21.81
N VAL A 1011 -20.73 74.60 -22.65
CA VAL A 1011 -19.35 74.79 -22.23
C VAL A 1011 -18.87 76.14 -22.75
N LEU A 1012 -18.52 77.03 -21.80
CA LEU A 1012 -18.00 78.37 -22.05
C LEU A 1012 -16.51 78.42 -21.73
N SER A 1013 -15.70 78.84 -22.71
CA SER A 1013 -14.31 79.24 -22.46
C SER A 1013 -14.30 80.66 -21.90
N PHE A 1014 -13.78 80.82 -20.68
CA PHE A 1014 -13.81 82.10 -19.95
C PHE A 1014 -12.60 83.00 -20.27
N GLU A 1015 -11.54 82.47 -20.88
CA GLU A 1015 -10.37 83.25 -21.35
C GLU A 1015 -10.21 83.26 -22.88
N THR A 1016 -10.40 84.44 -23.48
CA THR A 1016 -10.56 84.66 -24.93
C THR A 1016 -9.27 85.00 -25.68
N LYS A 1017 -8.09 85.06 -25.04
CA LYS A 1017 -6.88 85.58 -25.71
C LYS A 1017 -5.77 84.56 -26.02
N THR A 1018 -5.70 83.41 -25.35
CA THR A 1018 -4.49 82.54 -25.37
C THR A 1018 -4.72 81.06 -25.71
N LEU A 1019 -5.95 80.61 -25.99
CA LEU A 1019 -6.22 79.21 -26.34
C LEU A 1019 -6.34 79.07 -27.87
N GLN A 1020 -5.46 78.24 -28.47
CA GLN A 1020 -5.66 77.65 -29.80
C GLN A 1020 -6.87 76.70 -29.76
N ASP A 1021 -7.33 76.16 -30.90
CA ASP A 1021 -8.47 75.24 -30.91
C ASP A 1021 -8.20 74.03 -29.99
N ILE A 1022 -8.99 73.89 -28.92
CA ILE A 1022 -8.86 72.80 -27.95
C ILE A 1022 -10.02 71.84 -28.14
N SER A 1023 -9.69 70.60 -28.45
CA SER A 1023 -10.63 69.49 -28.30
C SER A 1023 -10.78 69.15 -26.81
N LEU A 1024 -12.00 69.29 -26.31
CA LEU A 1024 -12.41 68.87 -24.97
C LEU A 1024 -13.26 67.62 -25.07
N MET A 1025 -13.09 66.69 -24.16
CA MET A 1025 -14.05 65.61 -23.94
C MET A 1025 -14.93 65.99 -22.75
N TYR A 1026 -16.24 66.04 -22.97
CA TYR A 1026 -17.20 66.08 -21.89
C TYR A 1026 -17.61 64.66 -21.54
N GLU A 1027 -17.84 64.42 -20.25
CA GLU A 1027 -18.37 63.18 -19.71
C GLU A 1027 -19.48 63.55 -18.73
N VAL A 1028 -20.71 63.07 -19.00
CA VAL A 1028 -21.86 63.26 -18.12
C VAL A 1028 -21.88 62.14 -17.10
N ILE A 1029 -21.65 62.51 -15.84
CA ILE A 1029 -21.65 61.63 -14.69
C ILE A 1029 -23.03 61.73 -14.05
N ALA A 1030 -23.91 60.82 -14.46
CA ALA A 1030 -25.24 60.65 -13.92
C ALA A 1030 -25.24 59.59 -12.81
N ASP A 1031 -25.94 59.86 -11.72
CA ASP A 1031 -26.30 58.81 -10.75
C ASP A 1031 -27.34 57.89 -11.41
N ALA A 1032 -26.97 56.63 -11.63
CA ALA A 1032 -27.80 55.64 -12.32
C ALA A 1032 -29.11 55.31 -11.57
N THR A 1033 -29.27 55.75 -10.32
CA THR A 1033 -30.55 55.66 -9.59
C THR A 1033 -31.51 56.81 -9.92
N MET A 1034 -30.97 57.95 -10.37
CA MET A 1034 -31.73 59.17 -10.62
C MET A 1034 -31.94 59.42 -12.12
N TRP A 1035 -30.92 59.16 -12.93
CA TRP A 1035 -30.90 59.49 -14.36
C TRP A 1035 -30.36 58.32 -15.17
N ALA A 1036 -31.05 57.99 -16.26
CA ALA A 1036 -30.50 57.17 -17.34
C ALA A 1036 -30.03 58.09 -18.48
N VAL A 1037 -28.76 57.99 -18.87
CA VAL A 1037 -28.26 58.67 -20.08
C VAL A 1037 -28.51 57.78 -21.27
N CYS A 1038 -29.41 58.22 -22.15
CA CYS A 1038 -29.86 57.46 -23.30
C CYS A 1038 -28.96 57.82 -24.50
N GLY A 1039 -28.03 56.93 -24.84
CA GLY A 1039 -27.05 57.15 -25.90
C GLY A 1039 -25.62 57.31 -25.37
N ARG A 1040 -24.81 58.15 -26.03
CA ARG A 1040 -23.40 58.36 -25.64
C ARG A 1040 -23.31 59.37 -24.50
N ALA A 1041 -22.91 58.92 -23.31
CA ALA A 1041 -22.74 59.78 -22.13
C ALA A 1041 -21.49 60.69 -22.18
N ALA A 1042 -20.61 60.48 -23.15
CA ALA A 1042 -19.41 61.28 -23.34
C ALA A 1042 -19.16 61.53 -24.83
N GLY A 1043 -18.56 62.69 -25.13
CA GLY A 1043 -18.26 63.10 -26.50
C GLY A 1043 -17.14 64.13 -26.54
N VAL A 1044 -16.51 64.25 -27.70
CA VAL A 1044 -15.46 65.25 -27.95
C VAL A 1044 -16.07 66.44 -28.66
N ILE A 1045 -15.87 67.62 -28.10
CA ILE A 1045 -16.21 68.92 -28.69
C ILE A 1045 -14.92 69.69 -28.96
N THR A 1046 -14.85 70.40 -30.08
CA THR A 1046 -13.77 71.34 -30.35
C THR A 1046 -14.29 72.74 -30.09
N LEU A 1047 -13.71 73.44 -29.10
CA LEU A 1047 -14.02 74.85 -28.86
C LEU A 1047 -13.05 75.71 -29.67
N GLU A 1048 -13.62 76.51 -30.58
CA GLU A 1048 -12.92 77.60 -31.24
C GLU A 1048 -12.86 78.83 -30.30
N LYS A 1049 -11.91 79.72 -30.55
CA LYS A 1049 -11.59 80.86 -29.66
C LYS A 1049 -12.82 81.73 -29.32
N GLY A 1050 -13.18 81.78 -28.04
CA GLY A 1050 -14.30 82.59 -27.53
C GLY A 1050 -15.70 82.09 -27.93
N SER A 1051 -15.79 80.89 -28.53
CA SER A 1051 -17.05 80.26 -28.87
C SER A 1051 -17.68 79.55 -27.67
N LYS A 1052 -19.00 79.46 -27.68
CA LYS A 1052 -19.79 78.58 -26.82
C LYS A 1052 -20.13 77.32 -27.59
N GLN A 1053 -19.92 76.16 -26.98
CA GLN A 1053 -20.33 74.87 -27.55
C GLN A 1053 -21.51 74.33 -26.78
N ASN A 1054 -22.58 74.01 -27.51
CA ASN A 1054 -23.80 73.43 -26.99
C ASN A 1054 -23.90 71.98 -27.45
N VAL A 1055 -24.07 71.08 -26.50
CA VAL A 1055 -24.27 69.66 -26.74
C VAL A 1055 -25.63 69.28 -26.17
N THR A 1056 -26.47 68.66 -26.99
CA THR A 1056 -27.74 68.08 -26.53
C THR A 1056 -27.60 66.58 -26.41
N LEU A 1057 -27.97 66.05 -25.25
CA LEU A 1057 -27.93 64.63 -24.91
C LEU A 1057 -29.34 64.19 -24.51
N GLU A 1058 -29.71 62.95 -24.79
CA GLU A 1058 -30.98 62.40 -24.30
C GLU A 1058 -30.76 61.75 -22.93
N VAL A 1059 -31.57 62.14 -21.96
CA VAL A 1059 -31.58 61.56 -20.63
C VAL A 1059 -33.02 61.27 -20.21
N MET A 1060 -33.21 60.20 -19.46
CA MET A 1060 -34.50 59.81 -18.90
C MET A 1060 -34.39 59.86 -17.38
N PRO A 1061 -35.24 60.63 -16.67
CA PRO A 1061 -35.28 60.56 -15.22
C PRO A 1061 -35.93 59.25 -14.78
N LEU A 1062 -35.31 58.60 -13.80
CA LEU A 1062 -35.73 57.30 -13.27
C LEU A 1062 -36.53 57.41 -11.95
N SER A 1063 -36.49 58.59 -11.31
CA SER A 1063 -37.21 58.88 -10.07
C SER A 1063 -37.96 60.20 -10.17
N GLN A 1064 -39.07 60.31 -9.42
CA GLN A 1064 -39.86 61.53 -9.31
C GLN A 1064 -39.32 62.42 -8.18
N GLY A 1065 -39.50 63.74 -8.28
CA GLY A 1065 -39.05 64.73 -7.29
C GLY A 1065 -38.01 65.71 -7.82
N PHE A 1066 -37.34 66.44 -6.92
CA PHE A 1066 -36.28 67.41 -7.27
C PHE A 1066 -34.93 66.71 -7.39
N LEU A 1067 -34.56 66.32 -8.61
CA LEU A 1067 -33.31 65.63 -8.87
C LEU A 1067 -32.18 66.62 -9.18
N PRO A 1068 -30.97 66.47 -8.59
CA PRO A 1068 -29.81 67.24 -9.02
C PRO A 1068 -29.50 66.95 -10.48
N LEU A 1069 -29.09 67.98 -11.22
CA LEU A 1069 -28.66 67.80 -12.61
C LEU A 1069 -27.41 66.91 -12.67
N PRO A 1070 -27.28 66.04 -13.69
CA PRO A 1070 -26.07 65.24 -13.89
C PRO A 1070 -24.81 66.11 -13.93
N VAL A 1071 -23.76 65.69 -13.21
CA VAL A 1071 -22.51 66.45 -13.12
C VAL A 1071 -21.69 66.19 -14.38
N VAL A 1072 -21.18 67.24 -15.01
CA VAL A 1072 -20.35 67.11 -16.20
C VAL A 1072 -18.89 67.31 -15.86
N ARG A 1073 -18.06 66.32 -16.19
CA ARG A 1073 -16.61 66.40 -16.12
C ARG A 1073 -16.06 66.81 -17.48
N LEU A 1074 -15.16 67.78 -17.48
CA LEU A 1074 -14.37 68.15 -18.66
C LEU A 1074 -12.95 67.62 -18.53
N SER A 1075 -12.43 67.12 -19.65
CA SER A 1075 -11.04 66.74 -19.84
C SER A 1075 -10.53 67.28 -21.16
N LYS A 1076 -9.24 67.61 -21.25
CA LYS A 1076 -8.58 67.97 -22.50
C LYS A 1076 -8.37 66.69 -23.33
N TYR A 1077 -8.84 66.69 -24.57
CA TYR A 1077 -8.71 65.58 -25.51
C TYR A 1077 -7.54 65.81 -26.47
N ILE A 1078 -6.62 64.85 -26.51
CA ILE A 1078 -5.45 64.89 -27.39
C ILE A 1078 -5.57 63.72 -28.39
N PRO A 1079 -5.81 63.97 -29.69
CA PRO A 1079 -5.95 62.93 -30.71
C PRO A 1079 -4.62 62.22 -31.01
N ALA A 1080 -4.67 60.98 -31.54
CA ALA A 1080 -3.50 60.23 -32.02
C ALA A 1080 -3.05 60.72 -33.41
N MET A 1081 -1.75 60.80 -33.68
CA MET A 1081 -1.17 61.31 -34.93
C MET A 1081 -0.61 60.16 -35.80
N ASP A 1082 -1.07 59.97 -37.04
CA ASP A 1082 -0.58 58.90 -37.94
C ASP A 1082 0.52 59.39 -38.91
N LYS A 1083 1.80 59.06 -38.65
CA LYS A 1083 2.83 58.58 -39.62
C LYS A 1083 4.28 58.54 -39.06
N ASP A 1084 4.98 57.47 -39.43
CA ASP A 1084 6.43 57.17 -39.45
C ASP A 1084 7.23 56.75 -38.18
N SER A 1085 7.69 55.49 -38.26
CA SER A 1085 8.87 54.86 -37.65
C SER A 1085 8.92 54.56 -36.13
N THR A 1086 8.84 53.25 -35.84
CA THR A 1086 9.52 52.55 -34.74
C THR A 1086 9.42 53.15 -33.34
N ARG A 1087 8.21 53.16 -32.77
CA ARG A 1087 7.92 52.96 -31.33
C ARG A 1087 6.45 52.56 -31.18
N GLN A 1088 6.20 51.26 -31.09
CA GLN A 1088 4.87 50.72 -30.76
C GLN A 1088 4.63 50.88 -29.25
N GLU A 1089 4.39 52.10 -28.80
CA GLU A 1089 3.70 52.39 -27.55
C GLU A 1089 3.42 53.90 -27.49
N ILE A 1090 2.13 54.26 -27.42
CA ILE A 1090 1.55 55.62 -27.38
C ILE A 1090 1.32 56.26 -28.77
N ASN A 1091 0.42 55.65 -29.54
CA ASN A 1091 -0.34 56.36 -30.56
C ASN A 1091 -1.84 56.12 -30.33
N ARG A 1092 -2.32 56.50 -29.14
CA ARG A 1092 -3.72 56.42 -28.72
C ARG A 1092 -4.17 57.78 -28.20
N PRO A 1093 -5.41 58.20 -28.47
CA PRO A 1093 -5.92 59.46 -27.95
C PRO A 1093 -5.87 59.45 -26.41
N ARG A 1094 -5.34 60.54 -25.82
CA ARG A 1094 -5.16 60.66 -24.37
C ARG A 1094 -6.02 61.79 -23.81
N LEU A 1095 -6.51 61.59 -22.58
CA LEU A 1095 -7.30 62.55 -21.84
C LEU A 1095 -6.47 63.12 -20.69
N GLU A 1096 -6.37 64.44 -20.61
CA GLU A 1096 -5.75 65.14 -19.49
C GLU A 1096 -6.85 65.81 -18.64
N SER A 1097 -6.94 65.47 -17.36
CA SER A 1097 -7.91 66.07 -16.44
C SER A 1097 -7.52 67.50 -16.07
N PHE A 1098 -8.49 68.40 -15.99
CA PHE A 1098 -8.25 69.74 -15.46
C PHE A 1098 -8.07 69.73 -13.95
N SER A 1099 -7.23 70.64 -13.45
CA SER A 1099 -7.07 70.85 -12.00
C SER A 1099 -8.36 71.44 -11.39
N PRO A 1100 -8.68 71.19 -10.11
CA PRO A 1100 -9.91 71.69 -9.47
C PRO A 1100 -10.13 73.21 -9.55
N GLY A 1101 -9.07 74.00 -9.72
CA GLY A 1101 -9.15 75.46 -9.92
C GLY A 1101 -9.59 75.91 -11.32
N GLN A 1102 -9.51 75.04 -12.32
CA GLN A 1102 -9.62 75.37 -13.75
C GLN A 1102 -11.03 75.22 -14.34
N VAL A 1103 -11.89 74.39 -13.76
CA VAL A 1103 -13.25 74.19 -14.27
C VAL A 1103 -14.24 74.53 -13.17
N TYR A 1104 -15.10 75.51 -13.44
CA TYR A 1104 -16.20 75.86 -12.55
C TYR A 1104 -17.52 75.34 -13.11
N SER A 1105 -18.24 74.53 -12.32
CA SER A 1105 -19.58 74.06 -12.67
C SER A 1105 -20.62 74.98 -12.06
N ALA A 1106 -21.29 75.76 -12.90
CA ALA A 1106 -22.30 76.73 -12.49
C ALA A 1106 -23.64 76.06 -12.08
N SER A 1107 -23.91 74.87 -12.63
CA SER A 1107 -25.12 74.09 -12.35
C SER A 1107 -24.98 73.07 -11.22
N LYS A 1108 -23.82 72.97 -10.55
CA LYS A 1108 -23.53 71.91 -9.56
C LYS A 1108 -24.54 71.81 -8.42
N SER A 1109 -25.21 72.91 -8.07
CA SER A 1109 -26.25 72.98 -7.02
C SER A 1109 -27.68 73.11 -7.55
N ARG A 1110 -27.90 72.99 -8.87
CA ARG A 1110 -29.24 73.07 -9.48
C ARG A 1110 -29.96 71.73 -9.46
N GLN A 1111 -31.28 71.78 -9.30
CA GLN A 1111 -32.18 70.63 -9.32
C GLN A 1111 -33.32 70.84 -10.31
N VAL A 1112 -33.89 69.76 -10.85
CA VAL A 1112 -35.05 69.76 -11.76
C VAL A 1112 -36.17 68.92 -11.16
N HIS A 1113 -37.41 69.40 -11.28
CA HIS A 1113 -38.60 68.70 -10.80
C HIS A 1113 -39.12 67.71 -11.84
N VAL A 1114 -39.15 66.43 -11.50
CA VAL A 1114 -39.64 65.33 -12.35
C VAL A 1114 -40.97 64.80 -11.83
N LEU A 1115 -41.97 64.76 -12.70
CA LEU A 1115 -43.33 64.26 -12.41
C LEU A 1115 -43.46 62.74 -12.60
N PRO A 1116 -44.44 62.06 -11.99
CA PRO A 1116 -44.71 60.63 -12.21
C PRO A 1116 -45.06 60.29 -13.67
N ALA A 1117 -44.80 59.04 -14.06
CA ALA A 1117 -45.12 58.47 -15.38
C ALA A 1117 -46.64 58.58 -15.69
N PRO A 1118 -47.04 58.79 -16.96
CA PRO A 1118 -48.45 58.87 -17.34
C PRO A 1118 -49.15 57.51 -17.13
N THR A 1119 -50.31 57.51 -16.45
CA THR A 1119 -51.14 56.31 -16.23
C THR A 1119 -51.96 55.99 -17.48
N LEU A 1120 -51.80 54.79 -18.04
CA LEU A 1120 -52.61 54.26 -19.16
C LEU A 1120 -54.05 53.99 -18.70
N ASP A 1121 -54.89 55.03 -18.71
CA ASP A 1121 -56.36 54.99 -18.80
C ASP A 1121 -56.86 56.39 -19.21
N ALA A 1122 -56.76 56.69 -20.51
CA ALA A 1122 -57.58 57.62 -21.31
C ALA A 1122 -57.12 57.58 -22.78
#